data_AF-A0A0V8QDC1-F1
#
_entry.id   AF-A0A0V8QDC1-F1
#
_cell.length_a   1.000
_cell.length_b   1.000
_cell.length_c   1.000
_cell.angle_alpha   90.00
_cell.angle_beta   90.00
_cell.angle_gamma   90.00
#
_symmetry.space_group_name_H-M   'P 1'
#
loop_
_entity.id
_entity.type
_entity.pdbx_description
1 polymer ?
#
loop_
_entity_poly.entity_id
_entity_poly.type
_entity_poly.pdbx_seq_one_letter_code
_entity_poly.pdbx_strand_id
1 'polypeptide(L)'
;MGEMREPIVKLGRMVTNRVPIVLGMQKITKEDPEYWGLAMLLTDEQAEVALKMKRRVPRTLDDMVRLTGMERDHMEKIMEDMCRVGVVEYNRENPRREKQYVLPMFVPGSAEFANMNARLLEEHPELGRYFEEMSRLPLTKIAPMVPPGGAGIGLHVIPVEKAIEMENSSIPVEHISHWLDKYDGKYAKSPCSCRRSRKTFDEGCADDPEGWCIAVGDMADYVVETEKGGVYITREEALDIFKQAEENGFVHQITNIDGENKIFAICNCNVNVCYALRTSQLFNTPNMSRSAYVAHVEKEKCVACGRCVEYCPAGAVTLGQKLCKKDGSEVSYPKMVLPSEKKWGPEMWTENYRDVNRINTHETGTAPCKTACPAHIAVQGYIKMAAQGRFTDALALIKKNNPLPAICGYVCNRRCEDACTRGTIDEAVAIDEIKKFIAMKDMDAETRYIPKKVVPSLNGKFDEKIAIIGGGPAGISCAFYLAEKGYKPTIFEKNKKLGGMVVYGIPSFVLEKDIVEAEIDILREMGVEMKTGVEVGKDIKISELREQGYKAFYIGIGCQAGRGIGVPGEDSEGVMTGVDFLHITTDDENYKLTGDTVVIGGGNVAIDVSRSAIRCGSPKVHQISLETRDIMPASPEEIEIAESEGILLQGGWGPKEILNENGKVTGIVFKKCTSVKDAEGRFKPQYDEKDTMTIPCSNVLLSAGQTIEWGNLLDGEDVELWHGNYPVADKVTYQTRVKDIFVGGDVYSGPKFAIDAIAAGKEGAISIHRFVQPHSSLTIGRDPHYYVEFDKEDILVESYDNSKRQRPARKEGIGTDSFRSAASVLTEEQIKTETNRCLGCGATIVDENQCIGCGICTTKCEFDAIHLHRDLPECSVMRKSEDKLKYVLSYGAKQAIKIKFSKKDK
;
A
#
# COMPACT_ATOMS: atom_id res chain seq x y z
N MET A 1 -8.09 -27.21 37.71
CA MET A 1 -8.03 -27.70 36.32
C MET A 1 -8.46 -29.16 36.31
N GLY A 2 -9.60 -29.51 35.71
CA GLY A 2 -10.10 -30.90 35.63
C GLY A 2 -9.14 -31.83 34.87
N GLU A 3 -9.25 -33.15 35.06
CA GLU A 3 -8.39 -34.14 34.40
C GLU A 3 -8.50 -34.09 32.86
N MET A 4 -7.44 -34.52 32.15
CA MET A 4 -7.49 -34.60 30.68
C MET A 4 -8.46 -35.70 30.25
N ARG A 5 -9.30 -35.41 29.27
CA ARG A 5 -10.21 -36.37 28.65
C ARG A 5 -9.42 -37.39 27.83
N GLU A 6 -9.37 -38.63 28.32
CA GLU A 6 -8.54 -39.69 27.73
C GLU A 6 -8.88 -39.98 26.24
N PRO A 7 -10.16 -40.04 25.81
CA PRO A 7 -10.50 -40.23 24.40
C PRO A 7 -9.91 -39.15 23.49
N ILE A 8 -9.93 -37.88 23.92
CA ILE A 8 -9.39 -36.75 23.17
C ILE A 8 -7.87 -36.85 23.02
N VAL A 9 -7.15 -37.19 24.09
CA VAL A 9 -5.69 -37.38 24.04
C VAL A 9 -5.31 -38.49 23.05
N LYS A 10 -6.04 -39.61 23.08
CA LYS A 10 -5.83 -40.73 22.15
C LYS A 10 -6.09 -40.30 20.70
N LEU A 11 -7.17 -39.56 20.45
CA LEU A 11 -7.50 -39.06 19.12
C LEU A 11 -6.44 -38.07 18.62
N GLY A 12 -6.03 -37.11 19.44
CA GLY A 12 -4.99 -36.15 19.10
C GLY A 12 -3.67 -36.82 18.71
N ARG A 13 -3.29 -37.88 19.44
CA ARG A 13 -2.11 -38.70 19.10
C ARG A 13 -2.26 -39.47 17.78
N MET A 14 -3.46 -39.95 17.46
CA MET A 14 -3.72 -40.65 16.19
C MET A 14 -3.67 -39.71 14.98
N VAL A 15 -4.13 -38.46 15.15
CA VAL A 15 -4.27 -37.49 14.06
C VAL A 15 -2.98 -36.70 13.81
N THR A 16 -2.21 -36.37 14.85
CA THR A 16 -1.06 -35.47 14.76
C THR A 16 0.02 -35.90 13.76
N ASN A 17 0.67 -34.89 13.18
CA ASN A 17 1.86 -35.04 12.33
C ASN A 17 3.13 -34.53 13.04
N ARG A 18 3.07 -34.12 14.32
CA ARG A 18 4.27 -33.75 15.09
C ARG A 18 5.11 -35.00 15.38
N VAL A 19 6.24 -35.11 14.69
CA VAL A 19 7.15 -36.27 14.75
C VAL A 19 7.48 -36.71 16.18
N PRO A 20 7.82 -35.84 17.16
CA PRO A 20 8.13 -36.29 18.52
C PRO A 20 6.97 -37.00 19.24
N ILE A 21 5.72 -36.58 18.98
CA ILE A 21 4.53 -37.19 19.59
C ILE A 21 4.20 -38.52 18.90
N VAL A 22 4.31 -38.56 17.57
CA VAL A 22 4.11 -39.78 16.77
C VAL A 22 5.09 -40.87 17.20
N LEU A 23 6.36 -40.51 17.43
CA LEU A 23 7.41 -41.42 17.90
C LEU A 23 7.35 -41.72 19.41
N GLY A 24 6.42 -41.12 20.16
CA GLY A 24 6.28 -41.32 21.60
C GLY A 24 7.39 -40.68 22.45
N MET A 25 8.21 -39.82 21.86
CA MET A 25 9.26 -39.06 22.56
C MET A 25 8.68 -37.92 23.42
N GLN A 26 7.48 -37.45 23.07
CA GLN A 26 6.73 -36.43 23.79
C GLN A 26 5.29 -36.91 24.02
N LYS A 27 4.75 -36.64 25.21
CA LYS A 27 3.34 -36.85 25.52
C LYS A 27 2.55 -35.56 25.25
N ILE A 28 1.30 -35.71 24.83
CA ILE A 28 0.36 -34.59 24.72
C ILE A 28 0.01 -34.12 26.13
N THR A 29 0.10 -32.81 26.36
CA THR A 29 -0.32 -32.13 27.60
C THR A 29 -1.59 -31.30 27.38
N LYS A 30 -2.10 -30.66 28.44
CA LYS A 30 -3.29 -29.79 28.34
C LYS A 30 -3.04 -28.54 27.51
N GLU A 31 -1.78 -28.13 27.43
CA GLU A 31 -1.29 -26.95 26.73
C GLU A 31 -1.03 -27.23 25.24
N ASP A 32 -0.98 -28.51 24.84
CA ASP A 32 -0.78 -28.87 23.44
C ASP A 32 -2.07 -28.68 22.61
N PRO A 33 -1.96 -28.05 21.41
CA PRO A 33 -3.10 -27.79 20.52
C PRO A 33 -3.85 -29.05 20.08
N GLU A 34 -3.17 -30.18 20.02
CA GLU A 34 -3.81 -31.48 19.80
C GLU A 34 -4.94 -31.78 20.80
N TYR A 35 -4.78 -31.36 22.05
CA TYR A 35 -5.77 -31.63 23.09
C TYR A 35 -6.82 -30.53 23.15
N TRP A 36 -6.43 -29.29 23.44
CA TRP A 36 -7.40 -28.24 23.71
C TRP A 36 -8.23 -27.91 22.47
N GLY A 37 -7.65 -27.98 21.25
CA GLY A 37 -8.38 -27.81 19.99
C GLY A 37 -9.48 -28.86 19.81
N LEU A 38 -9.16 -30.14 19.95
CA LEU A 38 -10.14 -31.23 19.82
C LEU A 38 -11.13 -31.28 20.97
N ALA A 39 -10.73 -30.92 22.19
CA ALA A 39 -11.59 -30.92 23.36
C ALA A 39 -12.74 -29.91 23.24
N MET A 40 -12.54 -28.81 22.51
CA MET A 40 -13.60 -27.84 22.19
C MET A 40 -14.56 -28.37 21.12
N LEU A 41 -14.07 -29.17 20.18
CA LEU A 41 -14.86 -29.63 19.04
C LEU A 41 -15.66 -30.92 19.30
N LEU A 42 -15.27 -31.72 20.29
CA LEU A 42 -15.78 -33.09 20.44
C LEU A 42 -16.21 -33.42 21.87
N THR A 43 -17.29 -34.20 21.98
CA THR A 43 -17.62 -34.99 23.17
C THR A 43 -16.75 -36.26 23.28
N ASP A 44 -16.78 -36.93 24.43
CA ASP A 44 -16.00 -38.17 24.62
C ASP A 44 -16.50 -39.29 23.71
N GLU A 45 -17.83 -39.40 23.56
CA GLU A 45 -18.47 -40.34 22.64
C GLU A 45 -18.03 -40.10 21.19
N GLN A 46 -18.06 -38.84 20.72
CA GLN A 46 -17.61 -38.50 19.37
C GLN A 46 -16.13 -38.83 19.16
N ALA A 47 -15.28 -38.56 20.16
CA ALA A 47 -13.85 -38.89 20.10
C ALA A 47 -13.61 -40.41 20.03
N GLU A 48 -14.40 -41.20 20.76
CA GLU A 48 -14.37 -42.67 20.70
C GLU A 48 -14.81 -43.19 19.33
N VAL A 49 -15.84 -42.60 18.73
CA VAL A 49 -16.27 -42.93 17.35
C VAL A 49 -15.17 -42.60 16.34
N ALA A 50 -14.58 -41.40 16.42
CA ALA A 50 -13.49 -40.99 15.53
C ALA A 50 -12.26 -41.91 15.62
N LEU A 51 -11.92 -42.41 16.82
CA LEU A 51 -10.85 -43.40 17.01
C LEU A 51 -11.09 -44.70 16.23
N LYS A 52 -12.34 -45.10 15.98
CA LYS A 52 -12.66 -46.31 15.19
C LYS A 52 -12.50 -46.11 13.68
N MET A 53 -12.60 -44.88 13.18
CA MET A 53 -12.49 -44.58 11.75
C MET A 53 -11.11 -44.93 11.20
N LYS A 54 -10.06 -44.65 11.99
CA LYS A 54 -8.64 -44.53 11.60
C LYS A 54 -8.42 -43.31 10.71
N ARG A 55 -7.23 -42.69 10.84
CA ARG A 55 -6.85 -41.50 10.07
C ARG A 55 -6.82 -41.80 8.56
N ARG A 56 -7.52 -40.99 7.78
CA ARG A 56 -7.61 -41.05 6.31
C ARG A 56 -8.00 -42.42 5.75
N VAL A 57 -8.84 -43.15 6.48
CA VAL A 57 -9.48 -44.38 6.01
C VAL A 57 -10.97 -44.11 5.81
N PRO A 58 -11.48 -44.10 4.57
CA PRO A 58 -12.89 -43.87 4.31
C PRO A 58 -13.78 -44.96 4.91
N ARG A 59 -14.91 -44.56 5.49
CA ARG A 59 -15.91 -45.44 6.10
C ARG A 59 -17.31 -45.03 5.68
N THR A 60 -18.11 -45.96 5.18
CA THR A 60 -19.55 -45.73 5.00
C THR A 60 -20.26 -45.65 6.34
N LEU A 61 -21.50 -45.15 6.36
CA LEU A 61 -22.33 -45.18 7.57
C LEU A 61 -22.49 -46.63 8.09
N ASP A 62 -22.69 -47.59 7.17
CA ASP A 62 -22.82 -49.02 7.51
C ASP A 62 -21.54 -49.58 8.15
N ASP A 63 -20.36 -49.16 7.67
CA ASP A 63 -19.09 -49.53 8.28
C ASP A 63 -18.99 -48.98 9.71
N MET A 64 -19.43 -47.73 9.93
CA MET A 64 -19.38 -47.09 11.24
C MET A 64 -20.34 -47.73 12.23
N VAL A 65 -21.57 -48.05 11.83
CA VAL A 65 -22.53 -48.81 12.62
C VAL A 65 -21.93 -50.16 13.04
N ARG A 66 -21.33 -50.88 12.09
CA ARG A 66 -20.68 -52.19 12.39
C ARG A 66 -19.46 -52.07 13.31
N LEU A 67 -18.65 -51.03 13.16
CA LEU A 67 -17.42 -50.83 13.94
C LEU A 67 -17.68 -50.37 15.39
N THR A 68 -18.79 -49.68 15.61
CA THR A 68 -19.14 -49.07 16.91
C THR A 68 -20.21 -49.85 17.65
N GLY A 69 -21.09 -50.58 16.94
CA GLY A 69 -22.27 -51.24 17.50
C GLY A 69 -23.40 -50.28 17.87
N MET A 70 -23.31 -49.01 17.49
CA MET A 70 -24.33 -48.00 17.76
C MET A 70 -25.52 -48.13 16.81
N GLU A 71 -26.67 -47.63 17.24
CA GLU A 71 -27.86 -47.50 16.40
C GLU A 71 -27.58 -46.56 15.20
N ARG A 72 -28.21 -46.83 14.05
CA ARG A 72 -27.91 -46.16 12.78
C ARG A 72 -28.22 -44.66 12.83
N ASP A 73 -29.40 -44.27 13.29
CA ASP A 73 -29.84 -42.88 13.32
C ASP A 73 -28.97 -42.06 14.30
N HIS A 74 -28.62 -42.64 15.44
CA HIS A 74 -27.67 -42.04 16.39
C HIS A 74 -26.27 -41.88 15.77
N MET A 75 -25.78 -42.90 15.08
CA MET A 75 -24.49 -42.83 14.39
C MET A 75 -24.50 -41.77 13.29
N GLU A 76 -25.56 -41.71 12.48
CA GLU A 76 -25.71 -40.70 11.43
C GLU A 76 -25.65 -39.29 12.02
N LYS A 77 -26.38 -39.03 13.11
CA LYS A 77 -26.34 -37.77 13.83
C LYS A 77 -24.93 -37.42 14.34
N ILE A 78 -24.24 -38.38 14.97
CA ILE A 78 -22.85 -38.20 15.43
C ILE A 78 -21.94 -37.81 14.25
N MET A 79 -22.07 -38.48 13.11
CA MET A 79 -21.27 -38.21 11.92
C MET A 79 -21.56 -36.82 11.33
N GLU A 80 -22.83 -36.43 11.26
CA GLU A 80 -23.25 -35.08 10.82
C GLU A 80 -22.71 -33.99 11.73
N ASP A 81 -22.83 -34.16 13.05
CA ASP A 81 -22.32 -33.19 14.03
C ASP A 81 -20.79 -33.04 13.90
N MET A 82 -20.05 -34.16 13.78
CA MET A 82 -18.61 -34.13 13.53
C MET A 82 -18.24 -33.51 12.17
N CYS A 83 -19.11 -33.62 11.16
CA CYS A 83 -18.92 -32.93 9.89
C CYS A 83 -19.12 -31.42 10.02
N ARG A 84 -20.15 -30.98 10.76
CA ARG A 84 -20.42 -29.55 11.00
C ARG A 84 -19.27 -28.86 11.72
N VAL A 85 -18.74 -29.46 12.78
CA VAL A 85 -17.59 -28.92 13.53
C VAL A 85 -16.24 -29.12 12.81
N GLY A 86 -16.23 -29.77 11.65
CA GLY A 86 -15.05 -29.89 10.79
C GLY A 86 -14.07 -31.00 11.18
N VAL A 87 -14.40 -31.85 12.15
CA VAL A 87 -13.54 -32.97 12.58
C VAL A 87 -13.57 -34.11 11.56
N VAL A 88 -14.71 -34.31 10.90
CA VAL A 88 -14.89 -35.31 9.85
C VAL A 88 -15.23 -34.61 8.54
N GLU A 89 -14.71 -35.13 7.44
CA GLU A 89 -15.16 -34.76 6.08
C GLU A 89 -15.93 -35.93 5.45
N TYR A 90 -16.68 -35.67 4.40
CA TYR A 90 -17.27 -36.74 3.60
C TYR A 90 -17.06 -36.51 2.11
N ASN A 91 -17.13 -37.60 1.36
CA ASN A 91 -17.12 -37.60 -0.10
C ASN A 91 -17.93 -38.79 -0.63
N ARG A 92 -18.01 -38.93 -1.95
CA ARG A 92 -18.64 -40.03 -2.69
C ARG A 92 -17.64 -40.69 -3.63
N GLU A 93 -16.36 -40.66 -3.27
CA GLU A 93 -15.25 -41.19 -4.07
C GLU A 93 -15.00 -42.69 -3.82
N ASN A 94 -16.06 -43.49 -3.94
CA ASN A 94 -15.97 -44.94 -3.97
C ASN A 94 -16.69 -45.48 -5.22
N PRO A 95 -16.46 -46.75 -5.60
CA PRO A 95 -17.06 -47.34 -6.80
C PRO A 95 -18.60 -47.28 -6.82
N ARG A 96 -19.25 -47.24 -5.66
CA ARG A 96 -20.72 -47.18 -5.52
C ARG A 96 -21.27 -45.75 -5.49
N ARG A 97 -20.41 -44.73 -5.47
CA ARG A 97 -20.76 -43.31 -5.27
C ARG A 97 -21.61 -43.04 -4.02
N GLU A 98 -21.49 -43.90 -3.01
CA GLU A 98 -22.19 -43.74 -1.73
C GLU A 98 -21.44 -42.75 -0.82
N LYS A 99 -22.14 -42.08 0.10
CA LYS A 99 -21.50 -41.18 1.06
C LYS A 99 -20.58 -41.99 1.99
N GLN A 100 -19.31 -41.59 2.05
CA GLN A 100 -18.33 -42.11 2.98
C GLN A 100 -17.66 -40.98 3.75
N TYR A 101 -17.35 -41.26 5.01
CA TYR A 101 -16.76 -40.32 5.94
C TYR A 101 -15.26 -40.60 6.11
N VAL A 102 -14.49 -39.54 6.26
CA VAL A 102 -13.04 -39.60 6.42
C VAL A 102 -12.66 -38.76 7.62
N LEU A 103 -11.81 -39.31 8.50
CA LEU A 103 -11.14 -38.54 9.53
C LEU A 103 -9.85 -37.97 8.92
N PRO A 104 -9.79 -36.66 8.59
CA PRO A 104 -8.62 -36.05 7.99
C PRO A 104 -7.46 -35.89 8.99
N MET A 105 -6.38 -35.26 8.53
CA MET A 105 -5.33 -34.75 9.44
C MET A 105 -5.78 -33.41 10.06
N PHE A 106 -4.94 -32.76 10.87
CA PHE A 106 -5.35 -31.47 11.44
C PHE A 106 -5.47 -30.35 10.41
N VAL A 107 -4.56 -30.32 9.43
CA VAL A 107 -4.51 -29.33 8.35
C VAL A 107 -4.13 -30.04 7.06
N PRO A 108 -5.00 -30.08 6.02
CA PRO A 108 -6.41 -29.72 6.10
C PRO A 108 -7.19 -30.72 6.95
N GLY A 109 -8.22 -30.24 7.62
CA GLY A 109 -9.08 -31.01 8.52
C GLY A 109 -9.49 -30.20 9.74
N SER A 110 -9.57 -30.80 10.92
CA SER A 110 -10.26 -30.19 12.08
C SER A 110 -9.77 -28.82 12.48
N ALA A 111 -8.47 -28.51 12.33
CA ALA A 111 -7.95 -27.19 12.65
C ALA A 111 -8.36 -26.15 11.60
N GLU A 112 -8.43 -26.53 10.33
CA GLU A 112 -8.82 -25.63 9.24
C GLU A 112 -10.35 -25.50 9.08
N PHE A 113 -11.05 -26.64 9.00
CA PHE A 113 -12.46 -26.70 8.65
C PHE A 113 -13.37 -26.14 9.75
N ALA A 114 -12.96 -26.22 11.01
CA ALA A 114 -13.66 -25.57 12.11
C ALA A 114 -13.69 -24.04 11.95
N ASN A 115 -12.61 -23.45 11.41
CA ASN A 115 -12.51 -22.00 11.16
C ASN A 115 -13.37 -21.52 9.97
N MET A 116 -13.93 -22.44 9.18
CA MET A 116 -14.89 -22.13 8.11
C MET A 116 -16.32 -22.01 8.62
N ASN A 117 -16.62 -22.44 9.84
CA ASN A 117 -17.91 -22.22 10.48
C ASN A 117 -17.83 -20.92 11.32
N ALA A 118 -18.51 -19.87 10.87
CA ALA A 118 -18.42 -18.55 11.51
C ALA A 118 -18.97 -18.55 12.94
N ARG A 119 -20.07 -19.27 13.20
CA ARG A 119 -20.69 -19.36 14.53
C ARG A 119 -19.77 -20.08 15.51
N LEU A 120 -19.22 -21.22 15.07
CA LEU A 120 -18.29 -21.99 15.88
C LEU A 120 -17.04 -21.18 16.24
N LEU A 121 -16.52 -20.39 15.29
CA LEU A 121 -15.35 -19.55 15.51
C LEU A 121 -15.66 -18.35 16.44
N GLU A 122 -16.88 -17.83 16.42
CA GLU A 122 -17.35 -16.81 17.35
C GLU A 122 -17.53 -17.36 18.77
N GLU A 123 -18.04 -18.59 18.90
CA GLU A 123 -18.18 -19.30 20.19
C GLU A 123 -16.82 -19.74 20.77
N HIS A 124 -15.87 -20.10 19.91
CA HIS A 124 -14.56 -20.63 20.28
C HIS A 124 -13.43 -19.95 19.47
N PRO A 125 -13.11 -18.67 19.75
CA PRO A 125 -12.07 -17.93 19.04
C PRO A 125 -10.68 -18.57 19.14
N GLU A 126 -10.42 -19.39 20.16
CA GLU A 126 -9.18 -20.16 20.31
C GLU A 126 -8.91 -21.11 19.13
N LEU A 127 -9.95 -21.48 18.38
CA LEU A 127 -9.82 -22.29 17.16
C LEU A 127 -8.96 -21.59 16.09
N GLY A 128 -8.85 -20.26 16.10
CA GLY A 128 -7.92 -19.57 15.21
C GLY A 128 -6.45 -19.84 15.55
N ARG A 129 -6.11 -19.78 16.85
CA ARG A 129 -4.77 -20.19 17.33
C ARG A 129 -4.53 -21.67 17.10
N TYR A 130 -5.57 -22.50 17.20
CA TYR A 130 -5.48 -23.94 16.93
C TYR A 130 -5.04 -24.19 15.48
N PHE A 131 -5.66 -23.50 14.53
CA PHE A 131 -5.28 -23.59 13.12
C PHE A 131 -3.85 -23.09 12.87
N GLU A 132 -3.49 -21.94 13.44
CA GLU A 132 -2.14 -21.40 13.36
C GLU A 132 -1.10 -22.42 13.84
N GLU A 133 -1.26 -22.95 15.05
CA GLU A 133 -0.28 -23.87 15.64
C GLU A 133 -0.22 -25.21 14.88
N MET A 134 -1.37 -25.73 14.43
CA MET A 134 -1.40 -26.96 13.64
C MET A 134 -0.90 -26.82 12.22
N SER A 135 -0.90 -25.61 11.66
CA SER A 135 -0.21 -25.33 10.40
C SER A 135 1.31 -25.26 10.56
N ARG A 136 1.82 -24.88 11.75
CA ARG A 136 3.25 -24.59 11.98
C ARG A 136 4.01 -25.72 12.68
N LEU A 137 3.54 -26.18 13.84
CA LEU A 137 4.28 -27.11 14.70
C LEU A 137 4.67 -28.43 14.02
N PRO A 138 3.81 -29.07 13.21
CA PRO A 138 4.18 -30.29 12.49
C PRO A 138 5.33 -30.08 11.49
N LEU A 139 5.52 -28.84 11.00
CA LEU A 139 6.46 -28.51 9.94
C LEU A 139 7.86 -28.14 10.45
N THR A 140 7.97 -27.74 11.72
CA THR A 140 9.22 -27.24 12.37
C THR A 140 10.46 -28.12 12.15
N LYS A 141 10.31 -29.45 12.08
CA LYS A 141 11.43 -30.39 11.86
C LYS A 141 11.54 -30.87 10.43
N ILE A 142 10.47 -30.80 9.64
CA ILE A 142 10.42 -31.41 8.30
C ILE A 142 10.61 -30.39 7.18
N ALA A 143 10.26 -29.12 7.39
CA ALA A 143 10.32 -28.05 6.39
C ALA A 143 11.68 -27.99 5.66
N PRO A 144 12.84 -28.10 6.34
CA PRO A 144 14.16 -28.08 5.66
C PRO A 144 14.37 -29.25 4.68
N MET A 145 13.68 -30.38 4.91
CA MET A 145 13.84 -31.65 4.18
C MET A 145 12.75 -31.86 3.14
N VAL A 146 11.93 -30.84 2.83
CA VAL A 146 10.88 -30.95 1.83
C VAL A 146 11.49 -30.94 0.43
N PRO A 147 11.32 -32.01 -0.36
CA PRO A 147 11.79 -32.03 -1.74
C PRO A 147 10.95 -31.10 -2.63
N PRO A 148 11.45 -30.77 -3.83
CA PRO A 148 10.60 -30.15 -4.86
C PRO A 148 9.27 -30.89 -5.02
N GLY A 149 8.20 -30.13 -5.22
CA GLY A 149 6.82 -30.64 -5.30
C GLY A 149 6.18 -30.93 -3.94
N GLY A 150 6.78 -30.47 -2.84
CA GLY A 150 6.16 -30.43 -1.51
C GLY A 150 5.96 -31.78 -0.81
N ALA A 151 6.09 -32.90 -1.52
CA ALA A 151 5.87 -34.27 -1.01
C ALA A 151 4.53 -34.49 -0.28
N GLY A 152 3.46 -33.80 -0.68
CA GLY A 152 2.13 -33.97 -0.07
C GLY A 152 2.01 -33.43 1.35
N ILE A 153 2.75 -32.36 1.67
CA ILE A 153 2.76 -31.71 3.00
C ILE A 153 1.76 -30.54 3.11
N GLY A 154 1.25 -30.00 1.99
CA GLY A 154 0.34 -28.87 2.04
C GLY A 154 -0.19 -28.39 0.69
N LEU A 155 -0.24 -27.07 0.53
CA LEU A 155 -0.68 -26.40 -0.69
C LEU A 155 0.48 -26.17 -1.66
N HIS A 156 0.14 -26.18 -2.95
CA HIS A 156 1.03 -25.94 -4.06
C HIS A 156 0.55 -24.72 -4.84
N VAL A 157 1.44 -23.78 -5.11
CA VAL A 157 1.16 -22.59 -5.91
C VAL A 157 0.90 -23.03 -7.34
N ILE A 158 -0.21 -22.55 -7.88
CA ILE A 158 -0.49 -22.63 -9.31
C ILE A 158 -0.26 -21.23 -9.89
N PRO A 159 0.55 -21.08 -10.96
CA PRO A 159 0.76 -19.79 -11.57
C PRO A 159 -0.56 -19.17 -12.04
N VAL A 160 -0.61 -17.84 -12.12
CA VAL A 160 -1.66 -17.20 -12.93
C VAL A 160 -1.55 -17.75 -14.35
N GLU A 161 -2.65 -18.30 -14.86
CA GLU A 161 -2.63 -19.07 -16.10
C GLU A 161 -2.14 -18.23 -17.29
N LYS A 162 -2.56 -16.97 -17.37
CA LYS A 162 -2.09 -16.02 -18.39
C LYS A 162 -0.56 -15.80 -18.35
N ALA A 163 0.08 -15.98 -17.19
CA ALA A 163 1.53 -15.82 -17.05
C ALA A 163 2.33 -16.99 -17.65
N ILE A 164 1.68 -18.11 -17.96
CA ILE A 164 2.31 -19.32 -18.51
C ILE A 164 1.72 -19.74 -19.86
N GLU A 165 0.81 -18.96 -20.43
CA GLU A 165 0.14 -19.24 -21.72
C GLU A 165 1.14 -19.46 -22.87
N MET A 166 2.25 -18.73 -22.85
CA MET A 166 3.31 -18.81 -23.88
C MET A 166 4.36 -19.88 -23.58
N GLU A 167 4.26 -20.61 -22.46
CA GLU A 167 5.20 -21.67 -22.10
C GLU A 167 4.77 -23.01 -22.74
N ASN A 168 5.46 -23.36 -23.81
CA ASN A 168 5.21 -24.60 -24.58
C ASN A 168 5.45 -25.88 -23.78
N SER A 169 6.20 -25.82 -22.67
CA SER A 169 6.52 -26.97 -21.82
C SER A 169 5.60 -27.13 -20.60
N SER A 170 4.57 -26.28 -20.49
CA SER A 170 3.57 -26.36 -19.40
C SER A 170 2.77 -27.66 -19.48
N ILE A 171 2.32 -28.18 -18.33
CA ILE A 171 1.54 -29.42 -18.23
C ILE A 171 0.18 -29.18 -17.57
N PRO A 172 -0.85 -30.02 -17.84
CA PRO A 172 -2.23 -29.73 -17.43
C PRO A 172 -2.42 -29.39 -15.93
N VAL A 173 -1.73 -30.09 -15.02
CA VAL A 173 -1.87 -29.87 -13.56
C VAL A 173 -1.42 -28.47 -13.10
N GLU A 174 -0.72 -27.71 -13.95
CA GLU A 174 -0.25 -26.35 -13.71
C GLU A 174 -1.26 -25.27 -14.14
N HIS A 175 -2.39 -25.66 -14.76
CA HIS A 175 -3.42 -24.74 -15.27
C HIS A 175 -4.67 -24.78 -14.40
N ILE A 176 -5.25 -23.61 -14.09
CA ILE A 176 -6.51 -23.52 -13.32
C ILE A 176 -7.66 -24.10 -14.15
N SER A 177 -7.67 -23.83 -15.46
CA SER A 177 -8.64 -24.37 -16.41
C SER A 177 -8.72 -25.89 -16.38
N HIS A 178 -7.59 -26.59 -16.30
CA HIS A 178 -7.55 -28.05 -16.16
C HIS A 178 -8.35 -28.53 -14.94
N TRP A 179 -8.17 -27.87 -13.80
CA TRP A 179 -8.86 -28.24 -12.57
C TRP A 179 -10.34 -27.89 -12.62
N LEU A 180 -10.71 -26.77 -13.23
CA LEU A 180 -12.13 -26.46 -13.47
C LEU A 180 -12.76 -27.53 -14.36
N ASP A 181 -12.19 -27.79 -15.54
CA ASP A 181 -12.73 -28.76 -16.51
C ASP A 181 -12.89 -30.17 -15.91
N LYS A 182 -11.97 -30.57 -15.02
CA LYS A 182 -12.04 -31.84 -14.31
C LYS A 182 -13.24 -31.96 -13.36
N TYR A 183 -13.64 -30.87 -12.73
CA TYR A 183 -14.71 -30.82 -11.74
C TYR A 183 -15.94 -30.08 -12.27
N ASP A 184 -16.16 -30.15 -13.58
CA ASP A 184 -17.20 -29.34 -14.23
C ASP A 184 -18.58 -29.49 -13.60
N GLY A 185 -19.24 -28.35 -13.41
CA GLY A 185 -20.55 -28.25 -12.75
C GLY A 185 -20.55 -28.47 -11.23
N LYS A 186 -19.39 -28.63 -10.58
CA LYS A 186 -19.29 -28.90 -9.13
C LYS A 186 -18.30 -27.94 -8.44
N TYR A 187 -18.74 -26.70 -8.25
CA TYR A 187 -17.96 -25.63 -7.62
C TYR A 187 -18.76 -24.94 -6.52
N ALA A 188 -18.08 -24.52 -5.45
CA ALA A 188 -18.65 -23.61 -4.46
C ALA A 188 -17.61 -22.58 -4.03
N LYS A 189 -17.98 -21.30 -3.98
CA LYS A 189 -17.18 -20.31 -3.26
C LYS A 189 -17.32 -20.54 -1.77
N SER A 190 -16.24 -20.36 -1.03
CA SER A 190 -16.14 -20.63 0.40
C SER A 190 -15.28 -19.58 1.08
N PRO A 191 -15.52 -19.32 2.38
CA PRO A 191 -14.71 -18.40 3.15
C PRO A 191 -13.27 -18.88 3.28
N CYS A 192 -12.35 -17.92 3.33
CA CYS A 192 -10.95 -18.17 3.61
C CYS A 192 -10.74 -18.42 5.11
N SER A 193 -10.52 -19.69 5.48
CA SER A 193 -10.21 -20.15 6.83
C SER A 193 -9.06 -19.36 7.47
N CYS A 194 -8.01 -19.05 6.70
CA CYS A 194 -6.86 -18.29 7.18
C CYS A 194 -7.23 -16.83 7.56
N ARG A 195 -8.02 -16.15 6.72
CA ARG A 195 -8.48 -14.77 7.00
C ARG A 195 -9.38 -14.72 8.22
N ARG A 196 -10.33 -15.67 8.35
CA ARG A 196 -11.21 -15.75 9.51
C ARG A 196 -10.43 -16.04 10.79
N SER A 197 -9.56 -17.05 10.76
CA SER A 197 -8.72 -17.44 11.89
C SER A 197 -7.94 -16.25 12.46
N ARG A 198 -7.27 -15.46 11.61
CA ARG A 198 -6.46 -14.31 12.05
C ARG A 198 -7.26 -13.21 12.75
N LYS A 199 -8.55 -13.06 12.43
CA LYS A 199 -9.43 -12.10 13.11
C LYS A 199 -9.67 -12.49 14.58
N THR A 200 -9.51 -13.75 14.96
CA THR A 200 -9.76 -14.18 16.35
C THR A 200 -8.68 -13.76 17.35
N PHE A 201 -7.55 -13.23 16.88
CA PHE A 201 -6.45 -12.75 17.73
C PHE A 201 -5.81 -11.47 17.17
N ASP A 202 -6.64 -10.58 16.60
CA ASP A 202 -6.30 -9.21 16.17
C ASP A 202 -5.15 -9.09 15.14
N GLU A 203 -5.00 -10.12 14.29
CA GLU A 203 -4.00 -10.16 13.22
C GLU A 203 -4.62 -10.18 11.80
N GLY A 204 -5.87 -9.74 11.66
CA GLY A 204 -6.55 -9.61 10.37
C GLY A 204 -5.86 -8.61 9.43
N CYS A 205 -6.10 -8.74 8.13
CA CYS A 205 -5.51 -7.89 7.09
C CYS A 205 -6.51 -6.94 6.41
N ALA A 206 -7.68 -6.69 7.01
CA ALA A 206 -8.76 -5.85 6.49
C ALA A 206 -9.49 -6.36 5.23
N ASP A 207 -8.98 -7.38 4.54
CA ASP A 207 -9.72 -8.08 3.50
C ASP A 207 -10.99 -8.75 4.05
N ASP A 208 -12.04 -8.78 3.23
CA ASP A 208 -13.20 -9.62 3.45
C ASP A 208 -12.81 -11.10 3.40
N PRO A 209 -13.11 -11.93 4.40
CA PRO A 209 -12.82 -13.35 4.36
C PRO A 209 -13.69 -14.17 3.41
N GLU A 210 -14.83 -13.64 2.95
CA GLU A 210 -15.89 -14.44 2.33
C GLU A 210 -15.65 -14.74 0.85
N GLY A 211 -15.93 -16.00 0.46
CA GLY A 211 -16.01 -16.46 -0.93
C GLY A 211 -14.70 -16.52 -1.73
N TRP A 212 -13.54 -16.19 -1.16
CA TRP A 212 -12.27 -16.22 -1.88
C TRP A 212 -11.78 -17.63 -2.24
N CYS A 213 -12.15 -18.69 -1.53
CA CYS A 213 -11.65 -20.03 -1.86
C CYS A 213 -12.69 -20.82 -2.65
N ILE A 214 -12.30 -21.49 -3.72
CA ILE A 214 -13.20 -22.28 -4.56
C ILE A 214 -13.05 -23.76 -4.19
N ALA A 215 -14.05 -24.31 -3.52
CA ALA A 215 -14.18 -25.75 -3.30
C ALA A 215 -14.65 -26.44 -4.58
N VAL A 216 -14.10 -27.62 -4.88
CA VAL A 216 -14.41 -28.38 -6.10
C VAL A 216 -14.81 -29.82 -5.81
N GLY A 217 -15.64 -30.41 -6.68
CA GLY A 217 -16.10 -31.79 -6.53
C GLY A 217 -16.92 -31.99 -5.26
N ASP A 218 -16.70 -33.11 -4.55
CA ASP A 218 -17.47 -33.43 -3.33
C ASP A 218 -17.19 -32.43 -2.18
N MET A 219 -16.06 -31.70 -2.22
CA MET A 219 -15.78 -30.64 -1.24
C MET A 219 -16.72 -29.44 -1.42
N ALA A 220 -17.18 -29.17 -2.65
CA ALA A 220 -18.19 -28.13 -2.90
C ALA A 220 -19.48 -28.45 -2.14
N ASP A 221 -19.94 -29.71 -2.22
CA ASP A 221 -21.11 -30.18 -1.47
C ASP A 221 -20.85 -30.10 0.04
N TYR A 222 -19.66 -30.55 0.50
CA TYR A 222 -19.29 -30.51 1.92
C TYR A 222 -19.36 -29.10 2.52
N VAL A 223 -18.78 -28.09 1.87
CA VAL A 223 -18.75 -26.73 2.44
C VAL A 223 -20.13 -26.06 2.47
N VAL A 224 -21.02 -26.44 1.55
CA VAL A 224 -22.40 -25.94 1.49
C VAL A 224 -23.29 -26.65 2.53
N GLU A 225 -23.24 -27.97 2.58
CA GLU A 225 -24.15 -28.80 3.40
C GLU A 225 -23.77 -28.84 4.89
N THR A 226 -22.56 -28.41 5.27
CA THR A 226 -22.04 -28.50 6.65
C THR A 226 -21.85 -27.14 7.34
N GLU A 227 -22.59 -26.12 6.91
CA GLU A 227 -22.61 -24.78 7.51
C GLU A 227 -21.25 -24.04 7.51
N LYS A 228 -20.41 -24.32 6.50
CA LYS A 228 -19.09 -23.69 6.35
C LYS A 228 -19.11 -22.43 5.48
N GLY A 229 -20.28 -21.84 5.29
CA GLY A 229 -20.47 -20.64 4.46
C GLY A 229 -20.24 -20.87 2.96
N GLY A 230 -20.27 -22.12 2.49
CA GLY A 230 -20.17 -22.43 1.08
C GLY A 230 -21.40 -21.98 0.30
N VAL A 231 -21.19 -21.49 -0.93
CA VAL A 231 -22.25 -21.14 -1.88
C VAL A 231 -21.88 -21.73 -3.24
N TYR A 232 -22.77 -22.52 -3.84
CA TYR A 232 -22.57 -23.04 -5.20
C TYR A 232 -22.42 -21.89 -6.20
N ILE A 233 -21.53 -22.07 -7.17
CA ILE A 233 -21.23 -21.07 -8.21
C ILE A 233 -21.06 -21.72 -9.59
N THR A 234 -21.17 -20.91 -10.64
CA THR A 234 -20.85 -21.32 -12.01
C THR A 234 -19.34 -21.26 -12.29
N ARG A 235 -18.93 -21.79 -13.44
CA ARG A 235 -17.55 -21.67 -13.94
C ARG A 235 -17.18 -20.21 -14.21
N GLU A 236 -18.10 -19.41 -14.78
CA GLU A 236 -17.83 -17.98 -15.03
C GLU A 236 -17.60 -17.22 -13.72
N GLU A 237 -18.45 -17.46 -12.71
CA GLU A 237 -18.29 -16.83 -11.40
C GLU A 237 -16.95 -17.20 -10.74
N ALA A 238 -16.50 -18.45 -10.88
CA ALA A 238 -15.18 -18.87 -10.38
C ALA A 238 -14.04 -18.12 -11.09
N LEU A 239 -14.12 -17.97 -12.42
CA LEU A 239 -13.12 -17.23 -13.22
C LEU A 239 -13.09 -15.74 -12.85
N ASP A 240 -14.24 -15.13 -12.61
CA ASP A 240 -14.33 -13.74 -12.15
C ASP A 240 -13.70 -13.55 -10.77
N ILE A 241 -13.92 -14.50 -9.85
CA ILE A 241 -13.26 -14.50 -8.53
C ILE A 241 -11.73 -14.61 -8.68
N PHE A 242 -11.22 -15.50 -9.55
CA PHE A 242 -9.78 -15.62 -9.79
C PHE A 242 -9.19 -14.33 -10.36
N LYS A 243 -9.86 -13.71 -11.33
CA LYS A 243 -9.44 -12.43 -11.88
C LYS A 243 -9.41 -11.32 -10.83
N GLN A 244 -10.45 -11.20 -10.01
CA GLN A 244 -10.48 -10.20 -8.93
C GLN A 244 -9.39 -10.47 -7.89
N ALA A 245 -9.12 -11.74 -7.58
CA ALA A 245 -8.03 -12.13 -6.69
C ALA A 245 -6.66 -11.74 -7.26
N GLU A 246 -6.42 -11.95 -8.55
CA GLU A 246 -5.20 -11.53 -9.26
C GLU A 246 -5.04 -10.01 -9.27
N GLU A 247 -6.12 -9.26 -9.47
CA GLU A 247 -6.13 -7.79 -9.40
C GLU A 247 -5.67 -7.30 -8.02
N ASN A 248 -6.15 -7.95 -6.95
CA ASN A 248 -5.74 -7.72 -5.56
C ASN A 248 -4.34 -8.29 -5.20
N GLY A 249 -3.71 -9.06 -6.09
CA GLY A 249 -2.40 -9.66 -5.84
C GLY A 249 -2.41 -10.95 -5.02
N PHE A 250 -3.55 -11.63 -4.95
CA PHE A 250 -3.66 -12.90 -4.24
C PHE A 250 -3.09 -14.05 -5.08
N VAL A 251 -2.53 -15.03 -4.38
CA VAL A 251 -1.84 -16.17 -4.98
C VAL A 251 -2.78 -17.37 -5.05
N HIS A 252 -2.90 -17.94 -6.24
CA HIS A 252 -3.62 -19.19 -6.45
C HIS A 252 -2.84 -20.37 -5.88
N GLN A 253 -3.51 -21.19 -5.07
CA GLN A 253 -2.93 -22.40 -4.49
C GLN A 253 -3.91 -23.56 -4.56
N ILE A 254 -3.41 -24.74 -4.90
CA ILE A 254 -4.16 -26.00 -4.93
C ILE A 254 -3.64 -26.96 -3.89
N THR A 255 -4.45 -27.94 -3.52
CA THR A 255 -4.11 -28.94 -2.51
C THR A 255 -3.27 -30.04 -3.11
N ASN A 256 -2.14 -30.41 -2.49
CA ASN A 256 -1.21 -31.40 -3.06
C ASN A 256 -1.17 -32.70 -2.24
N ILE A 257 -2.15 -32.96 -1.37
CA ILE A 257 -2.08 -34.08 -0.42
C ILE A 257 -2.65 -35.40 -0.95
N ASP A 258 -3.43 -35.36 -2.03
CA ASP A 258 -4.12 -36.53 -2.61
C ASP A 258 -3.44 -37.06 -3.89
N GLY A 259 -2.33 -36.45 -4.28
CA GLY A 259 -1.59 -36.74 -5.52
C GLY A 259 -2.12 -35.97 -6.73
N GLU A 260 -1.54 -36.23 -7.90
CA GLU A 260 -1.73 -35.46 -9.15
C GLU A 260 -3.14 -35.50 -9.73
N ASN A 261 -3.98 -36.41 -9.24
CA ASN A 261 -5.29 -36.67 -9.82
C ASN A 261 -6.44 -36.14 -8.96
N LYS A 262 -6.17 -35.41 -7.86
CA LYS A 262 -7.23 -34.90 -7.01
C LYS A 262 -6.80 -33.63 -6.28
N ILE A 263 -7.69 -32.64 -6.32
CA ILE A 263 -7.68 -31.50 -5.40
C ILE A 263 -9.06 -31.37 -4.76
N PHE A 264 -9.17 -30.67 -3.65
CA PHE A 264 -10.46 -30.35 -3.04
C PHE A 264 -10.79 -28.85 -3.06
N ALA A 265 -9.79 -27.99 -3.26
CA ALA A 265 -9.99 -26.54 -3.36
C ALA A 265 -8.89 -25.83 -4.15
N ILE A 266 -9.25 -24.67 -4.70
CA ILE A 266 -8.36 -23.65 -5.24
C ILE A 266 -8.48 -22.40 -4.35
N CYS A 267 -7.41 -22.04 -3.65
CA CYS A 267 -7.39 -20.97 -2.67
C CYS A 267 -6.79 -19.68 -3.25
N ASN A 268 -7.42 -18.53 -3.00
CA ASN A 268 -6.93 -17.19 -3.37
C ASN A 268 -6.26 -16.50 -2.17
N CYS A 269 -4.94 -16.66 -2.05
CA CYS A 269 -4.20 -16.43 -0.81
C CYS A 269 -3.52 -15.07 -0.74
N ASN A 270 -3.86 -14.27 0.27
CA ASN A 270 -3.08 -13.09 0.66
C ASN A 270 -1.92 -13.52 1.58
N VAL A 271 -0.69 -13.13 1.23
CA VAL A 271 0.53 -13.52 1.96
C VAL A 271 0.53 -13.05 3.42
N ASN A 272 -0.17 -11.96 3.73
CA ASN A 272 -0.23 -11.41 5.09
C ASN A 272 -0.94 -12.35 6.08
N VAL A 273 -1.79 -13.26 5.58
CA VAL A 273 -2.67 -14.10 6.41
C VAL A 273 -2.58 -15.59 6.11
N CYS A 274 -2.25 -16.00 4.88
CA CYS A 274 -2.24 -17.41 4.47
C CYS A 274 -1.20 -18.23 5.25
N TYR A 275 -1.63 -19.32 5.89
CA TYR A 275 -0.74 -20.18 6.67
C TYR A 275 0.23 -21.02 5.80
N ALA A 276 -0.16 -21.39 4.58
CA ALA A 276 0.72 -22.12 3.68
C ALA A 276 1.90 -21.25 3.20
N LEU A 277 1.61 -20.06 2.67
CA LEU A 277 2.65 -19.11 2.25
C LEU A 277 3.49 -18.65 3.45
N ARG A 278 2.85 -18.36 4.59
CA ARG A 278 3.52 -18.02 5.85
C ARG A 278 4.57 -19.05 6.23
N THR A 279 4.20 -20.31 6.31
CA THR A 279 5.10 -21.35 6.82
C THR A 279 6.26 -21.55 5.87
N SER A 280 6.02 -21.47 4.55
CA SER A 280 7.09 -21.46 3.55
C SER A 280 8.06 -20.28 3.75
N GLN A 281 7.55 -19.08 4.01
CA GLN A 281 8.34 -17.86 4.21
C GLN A 281 9.08 -17.83 5.56
N LEU A 282 8.43 -18.26 6.65
CA LEU A 282 9.01 -18.39 7.99
C LEU A 282 10.27 -19.27 7.97
N PHE A 283 10.21 -20.42 7.29
CA PHE A 283 11.33 -21.37 7.24
C PHE A 283 12.27 -21.14 6.05
N ASN A 284 11.99 -20.17 5.16
CA ASN A 284 12.62 -19.99 3.86
C ASN A 284 12.74 -21.31 3.07
N THR A 285 11.64 -22.05 2.98
CA THR A 285 11.54 -23.35 2.32
C THR A 285 10.56 -23.25 1.16
N PRO A 286 10.99 -22.71 0.01
CA PRO A 286 10.09 -22.45 -1.11
C PRO A 286 9.50 -23.74 -1.67
N ASN A 287 10.23 -24.87 -1.65
CA ASN A 287 9.77 -26.19 -2.12
C ASN A 287 8.46 -26.68 -1.49
N MET A 288 8.06 -26.12 -0.34
CA MET A 288 6.77 -26.44 0.28
C MET A 288 5.59 -26.00 -0.57
N SER A 289 5.70 -24.87 -1.27
CA SER A 289 4.59 -24.25 -1.99
C SER A 289 4.93 -23.86 -3.42
N ARG A 290 6.20 -23.74 -3.79
CA ARG A 290 6.66 -23.28 -5.09
C ARG A 290 6.12 -24.13 -6.25
N SER A 291 5.75 -23.48 -7.36
CA SER A 291 5.37 -24.10 -8.63
C SER A 291 6.59 -24.57 -9.46
N ALA A 292 6.39 -25.05 -10.68
CA ALA A 292 7.51 -25.35 -11.58
C ALA A 292 8.23 -24.12 -12.15
N TYR A 293 7.77 -22.93 -11.80
CA TYR A 293 8.15 -21.70 -12.48
C TYR A 293 8.99 -20.77 -11.61
N VAL A 294 9.88 -20.05 -12.25
CA VAL A 294 10.69 -18.99 -11.65
C VAL A 294 10.56 -17.75 -12.51
N ALA A 295 10.50 -16.59 -11.85
CA ALA A 295 10.40 -15.32 -12.55
C ALA A 295 11.80 -14.83 -12.96
N HIS A 296 11.92 -14.33 -14.18
CA HIS A 296 13.15 -13.74 -14.72
C HIS A 296 12.86 -12.37 -15.30
N VAL A 297 13.81 -11.45 -15.14
CA VAL A 297 13.66 -10.07 -15.62
C VAL A 297 14.58 -9.85 -16.82
N GLU A 298 13.99 -9.41 -17.93
CA GLU A 298 14.70 -8.78 -19.02
C GLU A 298 15.05 -7.35 -18.60
N LYS A 299 16.25 -7.17 -18.04
CA LYS A 299 16.71 -5.89 -17.47
C LYS A 299 16.50 -4.73 -18.44
N GLU A 300 16.68 -4.96 -19.74
CA GLU A 300 16.72 -3.92 -20.77
C GLU A 300 15.34 -3.31 -21.03
N LYS A 301 14.29 -4.14 -20.94
CA LYS A 301 12.89 -3.69 -20.99
C LYS A 301 12.42 -3.12 -19.65
N CYS A 302 13.06 -3.51 -18.55
CA CYS A 302 12.65 -3.08 -17.22
C CYS A 302 12.87 -1.58 -17.00
N VAL A 303 11.87 -0.95 -16.36
CA VAL A 303 11.83 0.48 -16.07
C VAL A 303 11.74 0.77 -14.56
N ALA A 304 11.94 -0.24 -13.70
CA ALA A 304 11.85 -0.11 -12.25
C ALA A 304 10.61 0.64 -11.73
N CYS A 305 9.43 0.39 -12.32
CA CYS A 305 8.19 1.02 -11.85
C CYS A 305 7.83 0.58 -10.41
N GLY A 306 8.24 -0.63 -10.02
CA GLY A 306 8.04 -1.20 -8.69
C GLY A 306 6.73 -1.99 -8.50
N ARG A 307 5.84 -2.03 -9.51
CA ARG A 307 4.56 -2.75 -9.36
C ARG A 307 4.74 -4.25 -9.07
N CYS A 308 5.67 -4.91 -9.74
CA CYS A 308 5.98 -6.32 -9.49
C CYS A 308 6.51 -6.57 -8.06
N VAL A 309 7.21 -5.59 -7.49
CA VAL A 309 7.77 -5.63 -6.12
C VAL A 309 6.64 -5.47 -5.10
N GLU A 310 5.80 -4.44 -5.27
CA GLU A 310 4.67 -4.14 -4.39
C GLU A 310 3.68 -5.31 -4.29
N TYR A 311 3.56 -6.12 -5.34
CA TYR A 311 2.65 -7.27 -5.40
C TYR A 311 3.35 -8.63 -5.21
N CYS A 312 4.66 -8.68 -4.98
CA CYS A 312 5.36 -9.96 -4.80
C CYS A 312 4.97 -10.57 -3.44
N PRO A 313 4.29 -11.74 -3.41
CA PRO A 313 3.89 -12.37 -2.16
C PRO A 313 5.10 -12.90 -1.38
N ALA A 314 6.13 -13.37 -2.08
CA ALA A 314 7.27 -14.03 -1.48
C ALA A 314 8.40 -13.08 -1.07
N GLY A 315 8.29 -11.78 -1.37
CA GLY A 315 9.43 -10.86 -1.21
C GLY A 315 10.58 -11.09 -2.19
N ALA A 316 10.43 -12.04 -3.11
CA ALA A 316 11.46 -12.47 -4.05
C ALA A 316 11.83 -11.42 -5.11
N VAL A 317 11.13 -10.29 -5.17
CA VAL A 317 11.29 -9.29 -6.23
C VAL A 317 11.55 -7.95 -5.56
N THR A 318 12.67 -7.31 -5.88
CA THR A 318 13.07 -6.01 -5.32
C THR A 318 13.48 -5.04 -6.42
N LEU A 319 13.52 -3.75 -6.11
CA LEU A 319 14.17 -2.76 -6.97
C LEU A 319 15.69 -2.74 -6.70
N GLY A 320 16.46 -2.56 -7.76
CA GLY A 320 17.91 -2.43 -7.74
C GLY A 320 18.41 -1.42 -8.78
N GLN A 321 19.73 -1.29 -8.85
CA GLN A 321 20.48 -0.51 -9.83
C GLN A 321 20.60 -1.29 -11.14
N LYS A 322 20.30 -0.60 -12.26
CA LYS A 322 20.47 -1.11 -13.63
C LYS A 322 21.80 -0.70 -14.24
N LEU A 323 22.28 0.51 -13.93
CA LEU A 323 23.55 1.03 -14.47
C LEU A 323 24.73 0.21 -13.95
N CYS A 324 25.73 -0.03 -14.80
CA CYS A 324 26.97 -0.68 -14.39
C CYS A 324 27.73 0.19 -13.36
N LYS A 325 28.61 -0.45 -12.59
CA LYS A 325 29.53 0.21 -11.68
C LYS A 325 30.62 0.97 -12.42
N LYS A 326 31.38 1.83 -11.73
CA LYS A 326 32.48 2.61 -12.35
C LYS A 326 33.54 1.72 -13.00
N ASP A 327 33.73 0.49 -12.53
CA ASP A 327 34.66 -0.50 -13.09
C ASP A 327 34.11 -1.27 -14.32
N GLY A 328 32.88 -0.96 -14.76
CA GLY A 328 32.20 -1.61 -15.87
C GLY A 328 31.48 -2.91 -15.51
N SER A 329 31.55 -3.38 -14.26
CA SER A 329 30.85 -4.58 -13.83
C SER A 329 29.36 -4.33 -13.56
N GLU A 330 28.54 -5.37 -13.78
CA GLU A 330 27.15 -5.35 -13.34
C GLU A 330 27.04 -5.50 -11.83
N VAL A 331 25.99 -4.89 -11.24
CA VAL A 331 25.68 -5.09 -9.82
C VAL A 331 25.22 -6.54 -9.58
N SER A 332 25.89 -7.22 -8.67
CA SER A 332 25.49 -8.55 -8.18
C SER A 332 24.65 -8.43 -6.93
N TYR A 333 23.61 -9.26 -6.84
CA TYR A 333 22.64 -9.26 -5.75
C TYR A 333 22.69 -10.60 -5.01
N PRO A 334 22.71 -10.59 -3.67
CA PRO A 334 22.70 -11.81 -2.88
C PRO A 334 21.40 -12.58 -3.09
N LYS A 335 21.51 -13.91 -3.18
CA LYS A 335 20.37 -14.83 -3.11
C LYS A 335 20.21 -15.35 -1.69
N MET A 336 18.98 -15.54 -1.25
CA MET A 336 18.70 -16.13 0.04
C MET A 336 19.20 -17.56 0.12
N VAL A 337 19.82 -17.89 1.25
CA VAL A 337 20.38 -19.22 1.47
C VAL A 337 19.27 -20.24 1.62
N LEU A 338 19.37 -21.36 0.92
CA LEU A 338 18.40 -22.45 1.00
C LEU A 338 18.79 -23.49 2.08
N PRO A 339 17.82 -24.21 2.65
CA PRO A 339 18.08 -25.34 3.55
C PRO A 339 18.93 -26.47 2.95
N SER A 340 19.03 -26.54 1.62
CA SER A 340 19.86 -27.51 0.91
C SER A 340 21.35 -27.14 0.89
N GLU A 341 21.71 -25.92 1.29
CA GLU A 341 23.07 -25.36 1.20
C GLU A 341 23.79 -25.35 2.54
N LYS A 342 23.06 -25.28 3.65
CA LYS A 342 23.64 -25.31 5.00
C LYS A 342 22.71 -25.98 6.02
N LYS A 343 23.28 -26.33 7.18
CA LYS A 343 22.50 -26.84 8.30
C LYS A 343 21.44 -25.80 8.69
N TRP A 344 20.19 -26.23 8.77
CA TRP A 344 19.05 -25.37 9.04
C TRP A 344 18.55 -25.54 10.47
N GLY A 345 18.40 -24.44 11.20
CA GLY A 345 17.91 -24.40 12.57
C GLY A 345 17.04 -23.15 12.82
N PRO A 346 16.50 -22.98 14.04
CA PRO A 346 15.66 -21.84 14.40
C PRO A 346 16.30 -20.46 14.15
N GLU A 347 17.63 -20.38 14.19
CA GLU A 347 18.40 -19.17 13.86
C GLU A 347 18.27 -18.73 12.39
N MET A 348 17.75 -19.61 11.53
CA MET A 348 17.48 -19.34 10.12
C MET A 348 16.01 -18.97 9.85
N TRP A 349 15.16 -18.97 10.87
CA TRP A 349 13.75 -18.69 10.71
C TRP A 349 13.50 -17.18 10.74
N THR A 350 12.59 -16.73 9.89
CA THR A 350 12.16 -15.33 9.84
C THR A 350 10.81 -15.18 10.55
N GLU A 351 10.83 -15.07 11.89
CA GLU A 351 9.59 -14.97 12.68
C GLU A 351 8.73 -13.76 12.26
N ASN A 352 9.37 -12.65 11.89
CA ASN A 352 8.71 -11.41 11.43
C ASN A 352 8.57 -11.34 9.90
N TYR A 353 8.50 -12.47 9.20
CA TYR A 353 8.50 -12.52 7.73
C TYR A 353 7.45 -11.60 7.06
N ARG A 354 6.31 -11.33 7.73
CA ARG A 354 5.26 -10.44 7.22
C ARG A 354 5.75 -9.01 7.01
N ASP A 355 6.69 -8.58 7.83
CA ASP A 355 7.17 -7.20 7.85
C ASP A 355 8.53 -7.07 7.17
N VAL A 356 9.35 -8.13 7.16
CA VAL A 356 10.75 -8.06 6.70
C VAL A 356 11.04 -8.76 5.37
N ASN A 357 10.17 -9.66 4.89
CA ASN A 357 10.43 -10.32 3.61
C ASN A 357 10.07 -9.42 2.43
N ARG A 358 9.14 -8.48 2.57
CA ARG A 358 8.66 -7.61 1.49
C ARG A 358 9.29 -6.22 1.57
N ILE A 359 10.60 -6.17 1.39
CA ILE A 359 11.36 -4.91 1.30
C ILE A 359 11.42 -4.46 -0.15
N ASN A 360 11.04 -3.21 -0.45
CA ASN A 360 10.83 -2.78 -1.84
C ASN A 360 12.15 -2.61 -2.63
N THR A 361 13.25 -2.31 -1.96
CA THR A 361 14.51 -1.95 -2.61
C THR A 361 15.68 -2.65 -1.94
N HIS A 362 16.63 -3.12 -2.75
CA HIS A 362 17.87 -3.68 -2.27
C HIS A 362 18.77 -2.59 -1.63
N GLU A 363 19.66 -2.97 -0.72
CA GLU A 363 20.54 -2.02 -0.01
C GLU A 363 21.45 -1.20 -0.92
N THR A 364 21.81 -1.77 -2.09
CA THR A 364 22.58 -1.06 -3.14
C THR A 364 21.80 0.07 -3.81
N GLY A 365 20.48 0.17 -3.57
CA GLY A 365 19.63 1.24 -4.05
C GLY A 365 19.06 1.07 -5.45
N THR A 366 18.20 2.02 -5.84
CA THR A 366 17.52 2.10 -7.13
C THR A 366 17.39 3.55 -7.60
N ALA A 367 16.57 3.78 -8.64
CA ALA A 367 16.31 5.05 -9.29
C ALA A 367 16.10 6.24 -8.29
N PRO A 368 16.99 7.25 -8.29
CA PRO A 368 16.92 8.39 -7.37
C PRO A 368 15.62 9.19 -7.46
N CYS A 369 15.04 9.27 -8.66
CA CYS A 369 13.79 10.01 -8.88
C CYS A 369 12.58 9.39 -8.16
N LYS A 370 12.55 8.06 -7.99
CA LYS A 370 11.51 7.35 -7.22
C LYS A 370 11.77 7.46 -5.72
N THR A 371 13.04 7.39 -5.29
CA THR A 371 13.41 7.46 -3.86
C THR A 371 13.16 8.87 -3.30
N ALA A 372 13.47 9.92 -4.06
CA ALA A 372 13.30 11.31 -3.66
C ALA A 372 11.85 11.81 -3.69
N CYS A 373 10.98 11.16 -4.48
CA CYS A 373 9.55 11.50 -4.53
C CYS A 373 8.84 10.96 -3.27
N PRO A 374 8.18 11.80 -2.45
CA PRO A 374 7.46 11.34 -1.25
C PRO A 374 6.38 10.31 -1.52
N ALA A 375 5.77 10.35 -2.72
CA ALA A 375 4.77 9.40 -3.14
C ALA A 375 5.35 8.19 -3.91
N HIS A 376 6.66 8.13 -4.12
CA HIS A 376 7.35 7.04 -4.83
C HIS A 376 6.75 6.71 -6.21
N ILE A 377 6.40 7.74 -6.97
CA ILE A 377 5.83 7.60 -8.32
C ILE A 377 6.82 6.86 -9.23
N ALA A 378 6.30 6.02 -10.13
CA ALA A 378 7.07 5.25 -11.10
C ALA A 378 7.63 6.13 -12.25
N VAL A 379 8.55 7.04 -11.94
CA VAL A 379 9.08 8.07 -12.87
C VAL A 379 9.62 7.47 -14.17
N GLN A 380 10.57 6.55 -14.07
CA GLN A 380 11.11 5.86 -15.25
C GLN A 380 10.03 5.17 -16.08
N GLY A 381 9.00 4.63 -15.42
CA GLY A 381 7.91 3.92 -16.09
C GLY A 381 7.03 4.85 -16.93
N TYR A 382 6.53 5.93 -16.36
CA TYR A 382 5.66 6.84 -17.12
C TYR A 382 6.44 7.60 -18.21
N ILE A 383 7.73 7.90 -17.99
CA ILE A 383 8.60 8.48 -19.02
C ILE A 383 8.75 7.50 -20.19
N LYS A 384 8.98 6.21 -19.92
CA LYS A 384 9.08 5.20 -20.98
C LYS A 384 7.77 5.03 -21.75
N MET A 385 6.63 5.06 -21.07
CA MET A 385 5.31 5.02 -21.72
C MET A 385 5.08 6.26 -22.59
N ALA A 386 5.44 7.46 -22.11
CA ALA A 386 5.36 8.69 -22.89
C ALA A 386 6.28 8.67 -24.13
N ALA A 387 7.50 8.13 -24.00
CA ALA A 387 8.41 7.92 -25.14
C ALA A 387 7.80 7.03 -26.25
N GLN A 388 6.86 6.15 -25.86
CA GLN A 388 6.15 5.24 -26.75
C GLN A 388 4.79 5.79 -27.22
N GLY A 389 4.43 7.04 -26.86
CA GLY A 389 3.12 7.63 -27.15
C GLY A 389 1.95 7.06 -26.32
N ARG A 390 2.24 6.23 -25.30
CA ARG A 390 1.25 5.57 -24.44
C ARG A 390 0.79 6.50 -23.29
N PHE A 391 0.26 7.67 -23.61
CA PHE A 391 -0.03 8.71 -22.61
C PHE A 391 -1.12 8.32 -21.61
N THR A 392 -2.19 7.62 -22.05
CA THR A 392 -3.23 7.13 -21.13
C THR A 392 -2.67 6.12 -20.12
N ASP A 393 -1.82 5.20 -20.57
CA ASP A 393 -1.18 4.21 -19.69
C ASP A 393 -0.22 4.89 -18.71
N ALA A 394 0.52 5.90 -19.19
CA ALA A 394 1.41 6.71 -18.37
C ALA A 394 0.64 7.44 -17.26
N LEU A 395 -0.51 8.03 -17.59
CA LEU A 395 -1.40 8.69 -16.64
C LEU A 395 -1.97 7.70 -15.61
N ALA A 396 -2.43 6.53 -16.07
CA ALA A 396 -2.90 5.47 -15.20
C ALA A 396 -1.82 4.99 -14.21
N LEU A 397 -0.56 4.90 -14.67
CA LEU A 397 0.58 4.53 -13.84
C LEU A 397 0.91 5.62 -12.81
N ILE A 398 0.87 6.91 -13.17
CA ILE A 398 1.07 8.02 -12.24
C ILE A 398 -0.01 7.99 -11.14
N LYS A 399 -1.28 7.82 -11.53
CA LYS A 399 -2.44 7.80 -10.63
C LYS A 399 -2.47 6.66 -9.62
N LYS A 400 -1.59 5.65 -9.75
CA LYS A 400 -1.40 4.66 -8.68
C LYS A 400 -0.84 5.27 -7.41
N ASN A 401 0.03 6.27 -7.52
CA ASN A 401 0.70 6.90 -6.38
C ASN A 401 0.43 8.40 -6.23
N ASN A 402 -0.13 9.05 -7.26
CA ASN A 402 -0.47 10.47 -7.19
C ASN A 402 -1.84 10.71 -7.85
N PRO A 403 -2.90 10.98 -7.06
CA PRO A 403 -4.23 11.27 -7.58
C PRO A 403 -4.39 12.67 -8.15
N LEU A 404 -3.40 13.56 -7.95
CA LEU A 404 -3.41 14.96 -8.40
C LEU A 404 -2.20 15.29 -9.31
N PRO A 405 -1.96 14.50 -10.38
CA PRO A 405 -0.78 14.69 -11.22
C PRO A 405 -0.74 16.01 -11.96
N ALA A 406 -1.88 16.58 -12.37
CA ALA A 406 -1.95 17.84 -13.08
C ALA A 406 -1.60 18.99 -12.14
N ILE A 407 -2.22 19.08 -10.96
CA ILE A 407 -1.85 20.06 -9.92
C ILE A 407 -0.36 19.96 -9.60
N CYS A 408 0.14 18.75 -9.35
CA CYS A 408 1.56 18.53 -9.09
C CYS A 408 2.46 18.89 -10.29
N GLY A 409 1.96 18.95 -11.53
CA GLY A 409 2.73 19.41 -12.69
C GLY A 409 2.96 20.93 -12.71
N TYR A 410 2.25 21.70 -11.87
CA TYR A 410 2.43 23.15 -11.75
C TYR A 410 3.12 23.56 -10.44
N VAL A 411 2.94 22.80 -9.35
CA VAL A 411 3.35 23.25 -8.00
C VAL A 411 4.30 22.30 -7.27
N CYS A 412 4.78 21.24 -7.94
CA CYS A 412 5.75 20.32 -7.34
C CYS A 412 7.12 20.99 -7.20
N ASN A 413 7.84 20.65 -6.13
CA ASN A 413 9.20 21.11 -5.85
C ASN A 413 10.29 20.33 -6.59
N ARG A 414 9.91 19.37 -7.44
CA ARG A 414 10.83 18.67 -8.35
C ARG A 414 12.02 17.98 -7.67
N ARG A 415 11.89 17.49 -6.43
CA ARG A 415 12.92 16.66 -5.74
C ARG A 415 13.41 15.49 -6.61
N CYS A 416 12.56 14.97 -7.49
CA CYS A 416 12.94 13.92 -8.44
C CYS A 416 13.90 14.40 -9.54
N GLU A 417 13.84 15.67 -9.95
CA GLU A 417 14.78 16.31 -10.87
C GLU A 417 16.08 16.68 -10.16
N ASP A 418 16.01 17.21 -8.93
CA ASP A 418 17.19 17.49 -8.09
C ASP A 418 18.02 16.23 -7.87
N ALA A 419 17.35 15.11 -7.63
CA ALA A 419 18.00 13.82 -7.44
C ALA A 419 18.34 13.12 -8.77
N CYS A 420 17.98 13.65 -9.93
CA CYS A 420 18.15 12.95 -11.20
C CYS A 420 19.63 12.64 -11.48
N THR A 421 19.98 11.37 -11.72
CA THR A 421 21.35 10.98 -12.10
C THR A 421 21.86 11.72 -13.33
N ARG A 422 20.97 12.10 -14.27
CA ARG A 422 21.36 12.87 -15.44
C ARG A 422 21.88 14.28 -15.08
N GLY A 423 21.38 14.87 -13.99
CA GLY A 423 21.79 16.18 -13.51
C GLY A 423 23.22 16.24 -12.98
N THR A 424 23.87 15.10 -12.69
CA THR A 424 25.30 15.08 -12.33
C THR A 424 26.22 15.04 -13.56
N ILE A 425 25.65 14.93 -14.76
CA ILE A 425 26.38 14.88 -16.04
C ILE A 425 26.15 16.19 -16.81
N ASP A 426 24.89 16.58 -17.01
CA ASP A 426 24.52 17.83 -17.67
C ASP A 426 23.31 18.52 -17.00
N GLU A 427 22.09 18.39 -17.55
CA GLU A 427 20.84 18.92 -16.99
C GLU A 427 19.90 17.75 -16.67
N ALA A 428 19.19 17.81 -15.55
CA ALA A 428 18.17 16.81 -15.21
C ALA A 428 17.12 16.65 -16.32
N VAL A 429 16.48 15.46 -16.36
CA VAL A 429 15.29 15.25 -17.20
C VAL A 429 14.18 16.16 -16.67
N ALA A 430 13.41 16.81 -17.55
CA ALA A 430 12.23 17.61 -17.19
C ALA A 430 11.04 16.68 -16.84
N ILE A 431 11.23 15.92 -15.76
CA ILE A 431 10.32 14.91 -15.22
C ILE A 431 8.94 15.51 -14.93
N ASP A 432 8.92 16.72 -14.37
CA ASP A 432 7.72 17.44 -14.01
C ASP A 432 6.94 17.94 -15.23
N GLU A 433 7.64 18.46 -16.24
CA GLU A 433 7.03 18.90 -17.51
C GLU A 433 6.46 17.73 -18.31
N ILE A 434 7.13 16.57 -18.31
CA ILE A 434 6.58 15.33 -18.88
C ILE A 434 5.30 14.92 -18.14
N LYS A 435 5.33 14.90 -16.80
CA LYS A 435 4.16 14.57 -15.98
C LYS A 435 3.01 15.54 -16.24
N LYS A 436 3.29 16.84 -16.32
CA LYS A 436 2.33 17.90 -16.61
C LYS A 436 1.66 17.67 -17.96
N PHE A 437 2.43 17.45 -19.03
CA PHE A 437 1.88 17.13 -20.34
C PHE A 437 0.93 15.92 -20.31
N ILE A 438 1.35 14.82 -19.69
CA ILE A 438 0.54 13.60 -19.57
C ILE A 438 -0.77 13.89 -18.79
N ALA A 439 -0.66 14.63 -17.69
CA ALA A 439 -1.77 14.90 -16.79
C ALA A 439 -2.80 15.90 -17.34
N MET A 440 -2.40 16.79 -18.25
CA MET A 440 -3.34 17.70 -18.93
C MET A 440 -4.42 16.96 -19.72
N LYS A 441 -4.26 15.66 -19.98
CA LYS A 441 -5.31 14.82 -20.56
C LYS A 441 -6.57 14.75 -19.69
N ASP A 442 -6.46 14.94 -18.38
CA ASP A 442 -7.63 14.94 -17.48
C ASP A 442 -8.53 16.19 -17.64
N MET A 443 -8.02 17.24 -18.30
CA MET A 443 -8.82 18.43 -18.62
C MET A 443 -9.96 18.13 -19.59
N ASP A 444 -9.83 17.07 -20.39
CA ASP A 444 -10.85 16.64 -21.33
C ASP A 444 -11.78 15.62 -20.65
N ALA A 445 -13.02 16.02 -20.37
CA ALA A 445 -14.02 15.18 -19.72
C ALA A 445 -14.34 13.89 -20.49
N GLU A 446 -14.21 13.90 -21.82
CA GLU A 446 -14.50 12.72 -22.64
C GLU A 446 -13.36 11.68 -22.60
N THR A 447 -12.15 12.11 -22.24
CA THR A 447 -10.96 11.25 -22.33
C THR A 447 -10.13 11.16 -21.05
N ARG A 448 -10.53 11.86 -19.97
CA ARG A 448 -9.90 11.77 -18.65
C ARG A 448 -9.87 10.34 -18.13
N TYR A 449 -8.84 10.01 -17.37
CA TYR A 449 -8.68 8.65 -16.85
C TYR A 449 -9.34 8.51 -15.48
N ILE A 450 -10.37 7.67 -15.40
CA ILE A 450 -11.00 7.27 -14.14
C ILE A 450 -10.34 5.98 -13.63
N PRO A 451 -9.70 6.01 -12.44
CA PRO A 451 -9.08 4.83 -11.86
C PRO A 451 -10.10 3.70 -11.63
N LYS A 452 -9.69 2.49 -11.99
CA LYS A 452 -10.45 1.27 -11.66
C LYS A 452 -10.36 0.98 -10.17
N LYS A 453 -11.48 0.59 -9.58
CA LYS A 453 -11.55 0.11 -8.19
C LYS A 453 -10.88 -1.25 -8.07
N VAL A 454 -10.12 -1.45 -6.99
CA VAL A 454 -9.53 -2.74 -6.61
C VAL A 454 -10.04 -3.05 -5.21
N VAL A 455 -11.16 -3.77 -5.16
CA VAL A 455 -11.90 -4.02 -3.92
C VAL A 455 -11.48 -5.38 -3.35
N PRO A 456 -10.91 -5.44 -2.13
CA PRO A 456 -10.62 -6.69 -1.42
C PRO A 456 -11.87 -7.30 -0.76
N SER A 457 -12.99 -7.32 -1.49
CA SER A 457 -14.25 -7.98 -1.14
C SER A 457 -15.01 -8.38 -2.40
N LEU A 458 -15.60 -9.58 -2.37
CA LEU A 458 -16.48 -10.06 -3.44
C LEU A 458 -17.88 -9.40 -3.42
N ASN A 459 -18.20 -8.62 -2.38
CA ASN A 459 -19.41 -7.80 -2.33
C ASN A 459 -19.30 -6.52 -3.17
N GLY A 460 -18.10 -6.22 -3.70
CA GLY A 460 -17.84 -5.08 -4.58
C GLY A 460 -17.75 -3.71 -3.89
N LYS A 461 -17.97 -3.65 -2.58
CA LYS A 461 -17.86 -2.43 -1.76
C LYS A 461 -17.68 -2.75 -0.27
N PHE A 462 -17.40 -1.70 0.50
CA PHE A 462 -17.46 -1.69 1.96
C PHE A 462 -18.56 -0.73 2.44
N ASP A 463 -19.26 -1.09 3.52
CA ASP A 463 -20.42 -0.33 4.01
C ASP A 463 -20.04 0.70 5.09
N GLU A 464 -18.83 0.65 5.65
CA GLU A 464 -18.40 1.58 6.69
C GLU A 464 -18.30 3.01 6.15
N LYS A 465 -18.99 3.94 6.85
CA LYS A 465 -18.95 5.37 6.52
C LYS A 465 -17.69 6.02 7.05
N ILE A 466 -17.00 6.78 6.20
CA ILE A 466 -15.74 7.46 6.54
C ILE A 466 -15.89 8.95 6.27
N ALA A 467 -15.55 9.76 7.27
CA ALA A 467 -15.56 11.22 7.19
C ALA A 467 -14.13 11.73 6.98
N ILE A 468 -13.97 12.64 6.02
CA ILE A 468 -12.72 13.32 5.73
C ILE A 468 -12.98 14.80 5.96
N ILE A 469 -12.22 15.44 6.83
CA ILE A 469 -12.43 16.82 7.27
C ILE A 469 -11.31 17.66 6.67
N GLY A 470 -11.66 18.52 5.72
CA GLY A 470 -10.75 19.28 4.87
C GLY A 470 -10.63 18.67 3.47
N GLY A 471 -10.94 19.47 2.46
CA GLY A 471 -10.89 19.12 1.04
C GLY A 471 -9.58 19.51 0.35
N GLY A 472 -8.48 19.65 1.09
CA GLY A 472 -7.14 19.88 0.52
C GLY A 472 -6.48 18.61 -0.06
N PRO A 473 -5.23 18.69 -0.56
CA PRO A 473 -4.54 17.56 -1.19
C PRO A 473 -4.49 16.28 -0.34
N ALA A 474 -4.30 16.40 0.98
CA ALA A 474 -4.30 15.24 1.89
C ALA A 474 -5.68 14.57 1.99
N GLY A 475 -6.74 15.36 2.18
CA GLY A 475 -8.12 14.85 2.26
C GLY A 475 -8.59 14.25 0.94
N ILE A 476 -8.31 14.93 -0.18
CA ILE A 476 -8.57 14.43 -1.53
C ILE A 476 -7.84 13.10 -1.77
N SER A 477 -6.56 13.02 -1.43
CA SER A 477 -5.80 11.79 -1.59
C SER A 477 -6.34 10.65 -0.73
N CYS A 478 -6.69 10.92 0.54
CA CYS A 478 -7.32 9.92 1.40
C CYS A 478 -8.64 9.40 0.80
N ALA A 479 -9.50 10.31 0.31
CA ALA A 479 -10.77 9.97 -0.31
C ALA A 479 -10.59 9.12 -1.56
N PHE A 480 -9.62 9.49 -2.41
CA PHE A 480 -9.29 8.76 -3.64
C PHE A 480 -8.95 7.30 -3.36
N TYR A 481 -8.04 7.03 -2.43
CA TYR A 481 -7.59 5.67 -2.13
C TYR A 481 -8.65 4.85 -1.39
N LEU A 482 -9.51 5.49 -0.59
CA LEU A 482 -10.68 4.82 -0.02
C LEU A 482 -11.73 4.47 -1.09
N ALA A 483 -11.99 5.38 -2.04
CA ALA A 483 -12.91 5.12 -3.15
C ALA A 483 -12.39 4.02 -4.09
N GLU A 484 -11.08 3.98 -4.35
CA GLU A 484 -10.41 2.91 -5.10
C GLU A 484 -10.58 1.55 -4.41
N LYS A 485 -10.55 1.50 -3.07
CA LYS A 485 -10.81 0.30 -2.27
C LYS A 485 -12.29 -0.08 -2.14
N GLY A 486 -13.21 0.69 -2.71
CA GLY A 486 -14.64 0.39 -2.71
C GLY A 486 -15.46 1.03 -1.58
N TYR A 487 -14.91 2.00 -0.86
CA TYR A 487 -15.68 2.83 0.08
C TYR A 487 -16.40 3.98 -0.66
N LYS A 488 -17.38 4.58 0.02
CA LYS A 488 -18.01 5.85 -0.37
C LYS A 488 -17.68 6.94 0.67
N PRO A 489 -16.45 7.49 0.67
CA PRO A 489 -16.05 8.48 1.68
C PRO A 489 -16.78 9.81 1.47
N THR A 490 -16.97 10.56 2.55
CA THR A 490 -17.54 11.92 2.53
C THR A 490 -16.48 12.94 2.93
N ILE A 491 -16.19 13.90 2.06
CA ILE A 491 -15.36 15.07 2.37
C ILE A 491 -16.27 16.19 2.89
N PHE A 492 -15.93 16.74 4.05
CA PHE A 492 -16.50 17.96 4.61
C PHE A 492 -15.49 19.10 4.45
N GLU A 493 -15.88 20.14 3.72
CA GLU A 493 -15.03 21.29 3.38
C GLU A 493 -15.72 22.58 3.82
N LYS A 494 -15.01 23.40 4.59
CA LYS A 494 -15.55 24.67 5.11
C LYS A 494 -15.76 25.70 4.01
N ASN A 495 -14.92 25.69 2.98
CA ASN A 495 -14.96 26.64 1.89
C ASN A 495 -15.95 26.23 0.79
N LYS A 496 -16.17 27.13 -0.17
CA LYS A 496 -17.11 26.93 -1.29
C LYS A 496 -16.66 25.84 -2.27
N LYS A 497 -15.35 25.64 -2.42
CA LYS A 497 -14.73 24.68 -3.35
C LYS A 497 -13.74 23.79 -2.61
N LEU A 498 -13.55 22.58 -3.13
CA LEU A 498 -12.45 21.71 -2.70
C LEU A 498 -11.12 22.22 -3.26
N GLY A 499 -10.02 21.65 -2.78
CA GLY A 499 -8.66 21.94 -3.20
C GLY A 499 -7.80 22.57 -2.09
N GLY A 500 -8.40 23.11 -1.02
CA GLY A 500 -7.66 23.71 0.09
C GLY A 500 -6.63 24.72 -0.40
N MET A 501 -5.38 24.65 0.09
CA MET A 501 -4.34 25.62 -0.27
C MET A 501 -3.97 25.66 -1.76
N VAL A 502 -4.20 24.60 -2.56
CA VAL A 502 -3.94 24.70 -4.01
C VAL A 502 -5.00 25.54 -4.75
N VAL A 503 -6.17 25.72 -4.15
CA VAL A 503 -7.18 26.67 -4.64
C VAL A 503 -6.99 28.02 -3.99
N TYR A 504 -6.93 28.06 -2.66
CA TYR A 504 -7.05 29.30 -1.88
C TYR A 504 -5.70 29.97 -1.52
N GLY A 505 -4.58 29.26 -1.68
CA GLY A 505 -3.24 29.75 -1.33
C GLY A 505 -2.27 29.83 -2.50
N ILE A 506 -2.69 29.48 -3.72
CA ILE A 506 -1.87 29.57 -4.93
C ILE A 506 -2.63 30.42 -5.95
N PRO A 507 -2.06 31.46 -6.56
CA PRO A 507 -2.78 32.29 -7.52
C PRO A 507 -3.12 31.59 -8.84
N SER A 508 -4.17 32.05 -9.54
CA SER A 508 -4.58 31.52 -10.86
C SER A 508 -3.50 31.59 -11.93
N PHE A 509 -2.59 32.57 -11.89
CA PHE A 509 -1.51 32.69 -12.86
C PHE A 509 -0.40 31.64 -12.68
N VAL A 510 -0.35 31.01 -11.50
CA VAL A 510 0.51 29.86 -11.20
C VAL A 510 -0.22 28.54 -11.49
N LEU A 511 -1.44 28.39 -10.96
CA LEU A 511 -2.27 27.20 -11.10
C LEU A 511 -3.73 27.61 -11.35
N GLU A 512 -4.20 27.40 -12.58
CA GLU A 512 -5.58 27.69 -12.97
C GLU A 512 -6.57 26.77 -12.24
N LYS A 513 -7.72 27.34 -11.84
CA LYS A 513 -8.67 26.65 -10.93
C LYS A 513 -9.52 25.59 -11.61
N ASP A 514 -9.67 25.68 -12.92
CA ASP A 514 -10.28 24.64 -13.75
C ASP A 514 -9.43 23.36 -13.78
N ILE A 515 -8.11 23.46 -13.68
CA ILE A 515 -7.22 22.30 -13.55
C ILE A 515 -7.50 21.55 -12.24
N VAL A 516 -7.66 22.29 -11.14
CA VAL A 516 -7.99 21.70 -9.85
C VAL A 516 -9.37 21.04 -9.90
N GLU A 517 -10.35 21.71 -10.50
CA GLU A 517 -11.72 21.20 -10.62
C GLU A 517 -11.79 19.92 -11.47
N ALA A 518 -11.03 19.84 -12.56
CA ALA A 518 -10.97 18.66 -13.42
C ALA A 518 -10.44 17.43 -12.67
N GLU A 519 -9.46 17.60 -11.77
CA GLU A 519 -8.97 16.50 -10.94
C GLU A 519 -9.96 16.12 -9.82
N ILE A 520 -10.71 17.08 -9.30
CA ILE A 520 -11.78 16.84 -8.31
C ILE A 520 -12.96 16.08 -8.96
N ASP A 521 -13.31 16.35 -10.21
CA ASP A 521 -14.36 15.62 -10.93
C ASP A 521 -14.10 14.11 -10.97
N ILE A 522 -12.84 13.69 -11.11
CA ILE A 522 -12.48 12.27 -11.09
C ILE A 522 -12.92 11.62 -9.78
N LEU A 523 -12.76 12.31 -8.64
CA LEU A 523 -13.22 11.82 -7.35
C LEU A 523 -14.76 11.70 -7.31
N ARG A 524 -15.48 12.65 -7.92
CA ARG A 524 -16.94 12.59 -8.03
C ARG A 524 -17.37 11.37 -8.84
N GLU A 525 -16.72 11.11 -9.97
CA GLU A 525 -16.96 9.95 -10.83
C GLU A 525 -16.60 8.62 -10.14
N MET A 526 -15.60 8.61 -9.25
CA MET A 526 -15.27 7.45 -8.40
C MET A 526 -16.31 7.21 -7.29
N GLY A 527 -17.20 8.18 -7.02
CA GLY A 527 -18.29 8.09 -6.06
C GLY A 527 -18.02 8.77 -4.71
N VAL A 528 -17.01 9.63 -4.61
CA VAL A 528 -16.73 10.41 -3.39
C VAL A 528 -17.83 11.44 -3.17
N GLU A 529 -18.38 11.48 -1.96
CA GLU A 529 -19.36 12.50 -1.56
C GLU A 529 -18.64 13.75 -1.07
N MET A 530 -19.11 14.93 -1.47
CA MET A 530 -18.46 16.20 -1.16
C MET A 530 -19.50 17.16 -0.59
N LYS A 531 -19.24 17.67 0.63
CA LYS A 531 -20.07 18.65 1.33
C LYS A 531 -19.26 19.91 1.58
N THR A 532 -19.42 20.89 0.68
CA THR A 532 -18.80 22.22 0.78
C THR A 532 -19.64 23.17 1.62
N GLY A 533 -19.01 24.24 2.13
CA GLY A 533 -19.66 25.19 3.04
C GLY A 533 -20.05 24.60 4.39
N VAL A 534 -19.44 23.47 4.79
CA VAL A 534 -19.71 22.80 6.07
C VAL A 534 -18.44 22.81 6.92
N GLU A 535 -18.48 23.56 8.01
CA GLU A 535 -17.39 23.67 8.98
C GLU A 535 -17.64 22.71 10.16
N VAL A 536 -16.89 21.62 10.21
CA VAL A 536 -16.95 20.66 11.33
C VAL A 536 -16.42 21.33 12.60
N GLY A 537 -17.16 21.21 13.70
CA GLY A 537 -16.96 21.97 14.95
C GLY A 537 -17.93 23.13 15.12
N LYS A 538 -18.49 23.66 14.01
CA LYS A 538 -19.45 24.77 14.01
C LYS A 538 -20.83 24.35 13.52
N ASP A 539 -20.90 23.79 12.31
CA ASP A 539 -22.16 23.37 11.68
C ASP A 539 -22.54 21.94 12.07
N ILE A 540 -21.54 21.10 12.35
CA ILE A 540 -21.71 19.71 12.79
C ILE A 540 -20.49 19.27 13.61
N LYS A 541 -20.68 18.50 14.68
CA LYS A 541 -19.60 17.96 15.53
C LYS A 541 -19.19 16.54 15.13
N ILE A 542 -17.98 16.14 15.50
CA ILE A 542 -17.50 14.77 15.32
C ILE A 542 -18.42 13.75 16.03
N SER A 543 -18.90 14.08 17.23
CA SER A 543 -19.88 13.25 17.96
C SER A 543 -21.18 13.01 17.17
N GLU A 544 -21.73 14.04 16.54
CA GLU A 544 -22.95 13.93 15.74
C GLU A 544 -22.70 13.10 14.46
N LEU A 545 -21.51 13.20 13.87
CA LEU A 545 -21.13 12.32 12.76
C LEU A 545 -21.00 10.85 13.21
N ARG A 546 -20.47 10.57 14.40
CA ARG A 546 -20.46 9.21 14.96
C ARG A 546 -21.88 8.67 15.11
N GLU A 547 -22.81 9.48 15.60
CA GLU A 547 -24.24 9.12 15.71
C GLU A 547 -24.87 8.84 14.33
N GLN A 548 -24.44 9.54 13.27
CA GLN A 548 -24.82 9.25 11.88
C GLN A 548 -24.14 8.01 11.28
N GLY A 549 -23.38 7.25 12.07
CA GLY A 549 -22.77 5.98 11.70
C GLY A 549 -21.38 6.08 11.08
N TYR A 550 -20.75 7.25 11.06
CA TYR A 550 -19.34 7.38 10.64
C TYR A 550 -18.43 6.61 11.61
N LYS A 551 -17.51 5.82 11.05
CA LYS A 551 -16.63 4.90 11.78
C LYS A 551 -15.21 5.41 11.94
N ALA A 552 -14.76 6.33 11.09
CA ALA A 552 -13.44 6.91 11.13
C ALA A 552 -13.44 8.34 10.57
N PHE A 553 -12.50 9.14 11.06
CA PHE A 553 -12.32 10.56 10.76
C PHE A 553 -10.88 10.81 10.32
N TYR A 554 -10.69 11.32 9.11
CA TYR A 554 -9.39 11.82 8.65
C TYR A 554 -9.40 13.34 8.68
N ILE A 555 -8.60 13.94 9.56
CA ILE A 555 -8.46 15.40 9.67
C ILE A 555 -7.28 15.84 8.81
N GLY A 556 -7.61 16.50 7.70
CA GLY A 556 -6.69 17.07 6.71
C GLY A 556 -6.96 18.57 6.47
N ILE A 557 -7.26 19.32 7.53
CA ILE A 557 -7.62 20.76 7.45
C ILE A 557 -6.46 21.68 7.05
N GLY A 558 -5.22 21.18 7.12
CA GLY A 558 -4.01 21.92 6.76
C GLY A 558 -3.57 22.96 7.80
N CYS A 559 -2.75 23.91 7.37
CA CYS A 559 -2.37 25.12 8.11
C CYS A 559 -2.94 26.34 7.37
N GLN A 560 -4.21 26.64 7.63
CA GLN A 560 -5.02 27.53 6.81
C GLN A 560 -4.95 29.01 7.18
N ALA A 561 -4.40 29.37 8.34
CA ALA A 561 -4.32 30.75 8.81
C ALA A 561 -2.91 31.32 8.62
N GLY A 562 -2.81 32.62 8.32
CA GLY A 562 -1.53 33.33 8.29
C GLY A 562 -1.00 33.63 9.69
N ARG A 563 0.32 33.70 9.84
CA ARG A 563 0.96 34.15 11.09
C ARG A 563 1.18 35.65 11.08
N GLY A 564 0.87 36.29 12.20
CA GLY A 564 1.30 37.65 12.49
C GLY A 564 2.80 37.76 12.76
N ILE A 565 3.30 39.00 12.82
CA ILE A 565 4.73 39.32 13.03
C ILE A 565 5.02 39.89 14.42
N GLY A 566 3.99 40.26 15.19
CA GLY A 566 4.07 40.70 16.58
C GLY A 566 4.69 42.09 16.77
N VAL A 567 4.48 43.02 15.84
CA VAL A 567 5.05 44.38 15.92
C VAL A 567 3.97 45.44 16.18
N PRO A 568 4.32 46.60 16.78
CA PRO A 568 3.37 47.70 16.95
C PRO A 568 2.75 48.13 15.62
N GLY A 569 1.45 48.39 15.61
CA GLY A 569 0.71 48.84 14.42
C GLY A 569 0.19 47.72 13.50
N GLU A 570 0.36 46.46 13.85
CA GLU A 570 -0.09 45.30 13.05
C GLU A 570 -1.61 45.23 12.85
N ASP A 571 -2.41 45.78 13.76
CA ASP A 571 -3.88 45.82 13.64
C ASP A 571 -4.40 47.01 12.79
N SER A 572 -3.51 47.73 12.11
CA SER A 572 -3.89 48.93 11.32
C SER A 572 -4.65 48.56 10.04
N GLU A 573 -5.57 49.44 9.61
CA GLU A 573 -6.21 49.33 8.29
C GLU A 573 -5.15 49.39 7.19
N GLY A 574 -5.13 48.37 6.32
CA GLY A 574 -4.11 48.18 5.29
C GLY A 574 -3.12 47.05 5.60
N VAL A 575 -3.19 46.44 6.80
CA VAL A 575 -2.43 45.23 7.14
C VAL A 575 -3.29 43.99 6.91
N MET A 576 -2.73 42.96 6.28
CA MET A 576 -3.40 41.68 6.05
C MET A 576 -2.37 40.54 5.97
N THR A 577 -2.76 39.31 6.30
CA THR A 577 -1.89 38.16 6.03
C THR A 577 -1.86 37.83 4.53
N GLY A 578 -0.75 37.29 4.06
CA GLY A 578 -0.60 36.86 2.67
C GLY A 578 -1.62 35.78 2.30
N VAL A 579 -1.93 34.88 3.23
CA VAL A 579 -2.93 33.82 3.02
C VAL A 579 -4.32 34.41 2.80
N ASP A 580 -4.74 35.36 3.65
CA ASP A 580 -6.05 36.01 3.52
C ASP A 580 -6.14 36.80 2.20
N PHE A 581 -5.06 37.49 1.84
CA PHE A 581 -5.00 38.23 0.58
C PHE A 581 -5.12 37.32 -0.65
N LEU A 582 -4.41 36.19 -0.66
CA LEU A 582 -4.52 35.20 -1.75
C LEU A 582 -5.92 34.56 -1.79
N HIS A 583 -6.54 34.33 -0.63
CA HIS A 583 -7.90 33.83 -0.58
C HIS A 583 -8.90 34.84 -1.15
N ILE A 584 -8.77 36.13 -0.82
CA ILE A 584 -9.63 37.20 -1.35
C ILE A 584 -9.49 37.30 -2.86
N THR A 585 -8.25 37.32 -3.38
CA THR A 585 -8.01 37.42 -4.83
C THR A 585 -8.44 36.17 -5.61
N THR A 586 -8.49 35.01 -4.95
CA THR A 586 -9.06 33.78 -5.52
C THR A 586 -10.58 33.87 -5.65
N ASP A 587 -11.26 34.46 -4.67
CA ASP A 587 -12.71 34.65 -4.70
C ASP A 587 -13.13 35.82 -5.62
N ASP A 588 -12.31 36.88 -5.70
CA ASP A 588 -12.51 38.03 -6.58
C ASP A 588 -11.19 38.56 -7.15
N GLU A 589 -10.88 38.17 -8.39
CA GLU A 589 -9.71 38.66 -9.13
C GLU A 589 -9.79 40.16 -9.47
N ASN A 590 -10.94 40.83 -9.25
CA ASN A 590 -11.07 42.29 -9.42
C ASN A 590 -10.65 43.08 -8.18
N TYR A 591 -10.35 42.42 -7.06
CA TYR A 591 -9.92 43.08 -5.83
C TYR A 591 -8.76 44.04 -6.09
N LYS A 592 -8.87 45.29 -5.60
CA LYS A 592 -7.89 46.35 -5.83
C LYS A 592 -7.21 46.79 -4.53
N LEU A 593 -5.90 46.94 -4.62
CA LEU A 593 -5.09 47.61 -3.62
C LEU A 593 -4.91 49.08 -3.99
N THR A 594 -4.91 49.97 -3.00
CA THR A 594 -4.66 51.40 -3.20
C THR A 594 -3.30 51.78 -2.64
N GLY A 595 -2.45 52.43 -3.45
CA GLY A 595 -1.13 52.88 -3.02
C GLY A 595 -0.06 51.79 -2.97
N ASP A 596 1.16 52.16 -2.56
CA ASP A 596 2.32 51.27 -2.52
C ASP A 596 2.13 50.14 -1.49
N THR A 597 2.68 48.96 -1.80
CA THR A 597 2.55 47.75 -0.98
C THR A 597 3.91 47.25 -0.51
N VAL A 598 3.99 46.84 0.75
CA VAL A 598 5.14 46.11 1.31
C VAL A 598 4.71 44.70 1.68
N VAL A 599 5.42 43.70 1.17
CA VAL A 599 5.23 42.28 1.49
C VAL A 599 6.37 41.82 2.38
N ILE A 600 6.06 41.12 3.47
CA ILE A 600 7.06 40.63 4.42
C ILE A 600 7.17 39.10 4.28
N GLY A 601 8.31 38.62 3.80
CA GLY A 601 8.60 37.18 3.67
C GLY A 601 9.60 36.87 2.54
N GLY A 602 10.30 35.74 2.68
CA GLY A 602 11.31 35.29 1.70
C GLY A 602 10.96 34.02 0.92
N GLY A 603 9.82 33.37 1.20
CA GLY A 603 9.42 32.12 0.54
C GLY A 603 8.58 32.31 -0.73
N ASN A 604 8.27 31.22 -1.43
CA ASN A 604 7.43 31.24 -2.64
C ASN A 604 6.06 31.89 -2.40
N VAL A 605 5.45 31.70 -1.22
CA VAL A 605 4.19 32.38 -0.86
C VAL A 605 4.35 33.90 -0.86
N ALA A 606 5.50 34.43 -0.41
CA ALA A 606 5.74 35.87 -0.45
C ALA A 606 5.88 36.38 -1.89
N ILE A 607 6.51 35.58 -2.78
CA ILE A 607 6.57 35.89 -4.21
C ILE A 607 5.17 35.94 -4.82
N ASP A 608 4.34 34.93 -4.57
CA ASP A 608 2.96 34.88 -5.07
C ASP A 608 2.11 36.04 -4.57
N VAL A 609 2.26 36.43 -3.30
CA VAL A 609 1.61 37.60 -2.72
C VAL A 609 2.08 38.89 -3.39
N SER A 610 3.38 39.07 -3.58
CA SER A 610 3.95 40.25 -4.26
C SER A 610 3.47 40.38 -5.70
N ARG A 611 3.44 39.27 -6.43
CA ARG A 611 2.97 39.20 -7.83
C ARG A 611 1.47 39.44 -7.93
N SER A 612 0.70 38.96 -6.96
CA SER A 612 -0.74 39.22 -6.87
C SER A 612 -1.02 40.68 -6.53
N ALA A 613 -0.21 41.32 -5.69
CA ALA A 613 -0.35 42.75 -5.35
C ALA A 613 -0.20 43.67 -6.59
N ILE A 614 0.71 43.35 -7.51
CA ILE A 614 0.84 44.06 -8.80
C ILE A 614 -0.46 43.95 -9.60
N ARG A 615 -1.02 42.75 -9.71
CA ARG A 615 -2.26 42.48 -10.47
C ARG A 615 -3.50 43.13 -9.83
N CYS A 616 -3.46 43.33 -8.52
CA CYS A 616 -4.43 44.13 -7.77
C CYS A 616 -4.21 45.66 -7.93
N GLY A 617 -3.27 46.11 -8.75
CA GLY A 617 -3.09 47.52 -9.09
C GLY A 617 -2.12 48.29 -8.18
N SER A 618 -1.34 47.61 -7.34
CA SER A 618 -0.29 48.27 -6.55
C SER A 618 0.79 48.83 -7.49
N PRO A 619 1.05 50.16 -7.49
CA PRO A 619 2.00 50.78 -8.42
C PRO A 619 3.46 50.43 -8.09
N LYS A 620 3.75 50.16 -6.82
CA LYS A 620 5.07 49.74 -6.34
C LYS A 620 4.90 48.64 -5.30
N VAL A 621 5.71 47.58 -5.41
CA VAL A 621 5.71 46.47 -4.47
C VAL A 621 7.14 46.22 -3.99
N HIS A 622 7.35 46.32 -2.68
CA HIS A 622 8.60 45.90 -2.04
C HIS A 622 8.39 44.60 -1.31
N GLN A 623 9.24 43.61 -1.54
CA GLN A 623 9.26 42.39 -0.75
C GLN A 623 10.49 42.38 0.14
N ILE A 624 10.25 42.36 1.44
CA ILE A 624 11.29 42.46 2.46
C ILE A 624 11.41 41.12 3.19
N SER A 625 12.63 40.62 3.31
CA SER A 625 12.92 39.32 3.94
C SER A 625 14.04 39.43 4.98
N LEU A 626 13.99 38.53 5.97
CA LEU A 626 15.04 38.39 6.98
C LEU A 626 16.32 37.83 6.36
N GLU A 627 16.13 36.91 5.43
CA GLU A 627 17.15 36.25 4.64
C GLU A 627 17.80 37.21 3.65
N THR A 628 19.10 37.07 3.43
CA THR A 628 19.78 37.72 2.30
C THR A 628 19.49 36.95 1.01
N ARG A 629 19.78 37.56 -0.15
CA ARG A 629 19.46 37.03 -1.48
C ARG A 629 19.97 35.60 -1.73
N ASP A 630 21.11 35.26 -1.12
CA ASP A 630 21.81 33.96 -1.22
C ASP A 630 21.19 32.84 -0.38
N ILE A 631 20.42 33.18 0.65
CA ILE A 631 19.75 32.22 1.56
C ILE A 631 18.22 32.38 1.57
N MET A 632 17.67 33.10 0.59
CA MET A 632 16.23 33.30 0.44
C MET A 632 15.53 31.94 0.18
N PRO A 633 14.43 31.61 0.90
CA PRO A 633 13.75 30.32 0.73
C PRO A 633 13.04 30.11 -0.62
N ALA A 634 12.69 31.19 -1.33
CA ALA A 634 12.04 31.10 -2.64
C ALA A 634 12.95 30.48 -3.71
N SER A 635 12.37 29.82 -4.72
CA SER A 635 13.18 29.22 -5.79
C SER A 635 13.85 30.30 -6.66
N PRO A 636 15.03 30.03 -7.23
CA PRO A 636 15.71 30.98 -8.12
C PRO A 636 14.82 31.44 -9.29
N GLU A 637 14.05 30.55 -9.90
CA GLU A 637 13.18 30.90 -11.03
C GLU A 637 12.04 31.83 -10.61
N GLU A 638 11.41 31.59 -9.46
CA GLU A 638 10.34 32.46 -8.95
C GLU A 638 10.87 33.85 -8.58
N ILE A 639 12.10 33.93 -8.06
CA ILE A 639 12.77 35.20 -7.78
C ILE A 639 13.02 35.97 -9.09
N GLU A 640 13.58 35.33 -10.11
CA GLU A 640 13.83 35.96 -11.41
C GLU A 640 12.53 36.45 -12.07
N ILE A 641 11.45 35.67 -11.96
CA ILE A 641 10.12 36.08 -12.44
C ILE A 641 9.64 37.32 -11.69
N ALA A 642 9.75 37.35 -10.36
CA ALA A 642 9.33 38.48 -9.55
C ALA A 642 10.09 39.77 -9.90
N GLU A 643 11.41 39.68 -10.06
CA GLU A 643 12.25 40.81 -10.48
C GLU A 643 11.88 41.29 -11.88
N SER A 644 11.58 40.37 -12.81
CA SER A 644 11.14 40.72 -14.17
C SER A 644 9.77 41.42 -14.21
N GLU A 645 8.92 41.17 -13.21
CA GLU A 645 7.63 41.87 -13.02
C GLU A 645 7.79 43.20 -12.27
N GLY A 646 9.02 43.60 -11.90
CA GLY A 646 9.32 44.88 -11.26
C GLY A 646 9.19 44.91 -9.74
N ILE A 647 9.11 43.74 -9.09
CA ILE A 647 9.07 43.62 -7.62
C ILE A 647 10.44 43.96 -7.04
N LEU A 648 10.47 44.85 -6.04
CA LEU A 648 11.70 45.28 -5.38
C LEU A 648 12.01 44.33 -4.21
N LEU A 649 12.90 43.36 -4.46
CA LEU A 649 13.33 42.41 -3.45
C LEU A 649 14.47 42.99 -2.59
N GLN A 650 14.30 42.99 -1.27
CA GLN A 650 15.34 43.40 -0.32
C GLN A 650 15.46 42.40 0.83
N GLY A 651 16.68 41.88 1.02
CA GLY A 651 16.99 40.91 2.06
C GLY A 651 17.79 41.48 3.23
N GLY A 652 17.81 40.75 4.35
CA GLY A 652 18.57 41.11 5.55
C GLY A 652 17.92 42.21 6.39
N TRP A 653 16.58 42.28 6.42
CA TRP A 653 15.80 43.27 7.17
C TRP A 653 14.61 42.61 7.88
N GLY A 654 14.39 42.96 9.15
CA GLY A 654 13.23 42.51 9.93
C GLY A 654 12.32 43.66 10.33
N PRO A 655 11.01 43.44 10.49
CA PRO A 655 10.07 44.49 10.86
C PRO A 655 10.33 44.99 12.29
N LYS A 656 10.17 46.30 12.50
CA LYS A 656 10.30 46.97 13.80
C LYS A 656 8.95 47.50 14.28
N GLU A 657 8.26 48.27 13.45
CA GLU A 657 6.92 48.82 13.72
C GLU A 657 6.23 49.25 12.41
N ILE A 658 4.91 49.20 12.39
CA ILE A 658 4.06 49.70 11.30
C ILE A 658 3.55 51.08 11.69
N LEU A 659 3.87 52.07 10.86
CA LEU A 659 3.45 53.45 11.03
C LEU A 659 2.01 53.61 10.53
N ASN A 660 1.19 54.28 11.33
CA ASN A 660 -0.19 54.57 10.97
C ASN A 660 -0.58 56.00 11.36
N GLU A 661 -1.51 56.57 10.59
CA GLU A 661 -2.21 57.81 10.90
C GLU A 661 -3.72 57.53 10.92
N ASN A 662 -4.40 57.91 12.00
CA ASN A 662 -5.83 57.62 12.22
C ASN A 662 -6.17 56.11 12.06
N GLY A 663 -5.26 55.22 12.43
CA GLY A 663 -5.45 53.78 12.32
C GLY A 663 -5.20 53.20 10.92
N LYS A 664 -4.80 54.01 9.93
CA LYS A 664 -4.47 53.57 8.57
C LYS A 664 -2.97 53.57 8.32
N VAL A 665 -2.45 52.53 7.67
CA VAL A 665 -1.03 52.40 7.34
C VAL A 665 -0.52 53.57 6.50
N THR A 666 0.64 54.12 6.90
CA THR A 666 1.39 55.14 6.15
C THR A 666 2.83 54.72 5.84
N GLY A 667 3.32 53.66 6.48
CA GLY A 667 4.64 53.10 6.21
C GLY A 667 5.01 52.00 7.18
N ILE A 668 6.19 51.42 7.01
CA ILE A 668 6.74 50.43 7.92
C ILE A 668 8.23 50.70 8.15
N VAL A 669 8.67 50.51 9.39
CA VAL A 669 10.07 50.63 9.81
C VAL A 669 10.66 49.23 9.94
N PHE A 670 11.83 49.04 9.35
CA PHE A 670 12.65 47.84 9.43
C PHE A 670 13.92 48.09 10.23
N LYS A 671 14.51 47.02 10.74
CA LYS A 671 15.81 46.97 11.41
C LYS A 671 16.69 45.92 10.75
N LYS A 672 18.00 46.17 10.70
CA LYS A 672 18.94 45.29 10.00
C LYS A 672 18.97 43.90 10.66
N CYS A 673 18.70 42.85 9.89
CA CYS A 673 18.86 41.47 10.33
C CYS A 673 20.34 41.08 10.18
N THR A 674 21.00 40.76 11.30
CA THR A 674 22.42 40.39 11.32
C THR A 674 22.64 38.89 11.22
N SER A 675 21.65 38.10 11.65
CA SER A 675 21.61 36.65 11.44
C SER A 675 20.16 36.16 11.53
N VAL A 676 19.78 35.19 10.71
CA VAL A 676 18.46 34.53 10.76
C VAL A 676 18.45 33.35 11.76
N LYS A 677 19.61 32.71 11.94
CA LYS A 677 19.77 31.52 12.77
C LYS A 677 20.75 31.76 13.92
N ASP A 678 20.59 31.01 15.01
CA ASP A 678 21.59 30.95 16.07
C ASP A 678 22.76 30.03 15.71
N ALA A 679 23.74 29.92 16.63
CA ALA A 679 24.92 29.07 16.44
C ALA A 679 24.57 27.57 16.33
N GLU A 680 23.41 27.17 16.82
CA GLU A 680 22.88 25.80 16.71
C GLU A 680 22.03 25.60 15.44
N GLY A 681 21.93 26.61 14.58
CA GLY A 681 21.20 26.56 13.32
C GLY A 681 19.67 26.68 13.46
N ARG A 682 19.17 26.99 14.66
CA ARG A 682 17.73 27.20 14.90
C ARG A 682 17.32 28.58 14.41
N PHE A 683 16.09 28.69 13.92
CA PHE A 683 15.52 29.98 13.53
C PHE A 683 15.39 30.89 14.76
N LYS A 684 16.24 31.90 14.84
CA LYS A 684 16.33 32.85 15.95
C LYS A 684 16.98 34.14 15.43
N PRO A 685 16.20 34.98 14.74
CA PRO A 685 16.75 36.15 14.08
C PRO A 685 17.32 37.16 15.10
N GLN A 686 18.46 37.75 14.74
CA GLN A 686 19.18 38.76 15.51
C GLN A 686 19.21 40.07 14.71
N TYR A 687 19.14 41.19 15.42
CA TYR A 687 18.95 42.50 14.80
C TYR A 687 19.95 43.53 15.31
N ASP A 688 20.34 44.46 14.44
CA ASP A 688 20.91 45.74 14.85
C ASP A 688 19.78 46.77 14.94
N GLU A 689 19.42 47.15 16.17
CA GLU A 689 18.32 48.09 16.43
C GLU A 689 18.65 49.55 16.03
N LYS A 690 19.93 49.85 15.74
CA LYS A 690 20.39 51.19 15.33
C LYS A 690 20.33 51.40 13.82
N ASP A 691 20.47 50.33 13.04
CA ASP A 691 20.40 50.39 11.58
C ASP A 691 18.96 50.13 11.13
N THR A 692 18.25 51.21 10.81
CA THR A 692 16.82 51.17 10.48
C THR A 692 16.53 51.77 9.10
N MET A 693 15.54 51.22 8.43
CA MET A 693 15.04 51.68 7.14
C MET A 693 13.52 51.88 7.20
N THR A 694 13.02 53.00 6.70
CA THR A 694 11.57 53.27 6.63
C THR A 694 11.11 53.23 5.18
N ILE A 695 10.05 52.46 4.90
CA ILE A 695 9.42 52.39 3.58
C ILE A 695 8.00 52.95 3.69
N PRO A 696 7.69 54.09 3.04
CA PRO A 696 6.32 54.58 2.90
C PRO A 696 5.47 53.60 2.10
N CYS A 697 4.29 53.27 2.61
CA CYS A 697 3.34 52.38 1.94
C CYS A 697 1.92 52.58 2.48
N SER A 698 0.94 52.05 1.75
CA SER A 698 -0.47 52.05 2.15
C SER A 698 -0.97 50.65 2.53
N ASN A 699 -0.23 49.61 2.13
CA ASN A 699 -0.58 48.23 2.39
C ASN A 699 0.64 47.46 2.93
N VAL A 700 0.43 46.60 3.93
CA VAL A 700 1.43 45.67 4.47
C VAL A 700 0.86 44.25 4.42
N LEU A 701 1.48 43.36 3.66
CA LEU A 701 1.06 41.97 3.50
C LEU A 701 2.03 41.02 4.21
N LEU A 702 1.54 40.25 5.16
CA LEU A 702 2.34 39.42 6.06
C LEU A 702 2.42 37.96 5.57
N SER A 703 3.58 37.55 5.05
CA SER A 703 3.86 36.19 4.60
C SER A 703 4.88 35.48 5.51
N ALA A 704 4.67 35.61 6.83
CA ALA A 704 5.57 35.10 7.88
C ALA A 704 5.34 33.63 8.28
N GLY A 705 4.56 32.89 7.49
CA GLY A 705 4.25 31.48 7.69
C GLY A 705 2.77 31.22 7.98
N GLN A 706 2.44 29.95 8.16
CA GLN A 706 1.07 29.48 8.34
C GLN A 706 0.89 28.79 9.71
N THR A 707 -0.34 28.76 10.20
CA THR A 707 -0.71 28.12 11.46
C THR A 707 -2.03 27.37 11.31
N ILE A 708 -2.25 26.43 12.23
CA ILE A 708 -3.51 25.68 12.31
C ILE A 708 -4.53 26.53 13.05
N GLU A 709 -5.75 26.57 12.54
CA GLU A 709 -6.91 27.12 13.22
C GLU A 709 -7.90 25.99 13.49
N TRP A 710 -7.96 25.50 14.73
CA TRP A 710 -8.83 24.36 15.08
C TRP A 710 -10.30 24.74 15.20
N GLY A 711 -10.60 26.01 15.51
CA GLY A 711 -11.93 26.42 15.95
C GLY A 711 -12.41 25.49 17.08
N ASN A 712 -13.64 24.98 16.93
CA ASN A 712 -14.27 24.04 17.84
C ASN A 712 -14.23 22.59 17.32
N LEU A 713 -13.39 22.27 16.33
CA LEU A 713 -13.35 20.95 15.68
C LEU A 713 -13.13 19.80 16.66
N LEU A 714 -12.23 20.02 17.62
CA LEU A 714 -11.79 19.02 18.60
C LEU A 714 -12.56 19.11 19.92
N ASP A 715 -13.61 19.93 20.01
CA ASP A 715 -14.39 20.07 21.25
C ASP A 715 -15.01 18.74 21.67
N GLY A 716 -14.64 18.28 22.87
CA GLY A 716 -15.08 16.99 23.41
C GLY A 716 -14.25 15.78 22.95
N GLU A 717 -13.21 16.00 22.13
CA GLU A 717 -12.26 14.99 21.71
C GLU A 717 -10.96 15.08 22.52
N ASP A 718 -10.38 13.94 22.84
CA ASP A 718 -9.15 13.85 23.65
C ASP A 718 -7.90 13.73 22.77
N VAL A 719 -7.80 14.59 21.75
CA VAL A 719 -6.66 14.66 20.82
C VAL A 719 -5.55 15.48 21.49
N GLU A 720 -4.41 14.85 21.71
CA GLU A 720 -3.23 15.51 22.29
C GLU A 720 -2.58 16.46 21.27
N LEU A 721 -2.24 17.67 21.73
CA LEU A 721 -1.52 18.67 20.94
C LEU A 721 -0.11 18.92 21.50
N TRP A 722 0.85 19.21 20.63
CA TRP A 722 2.26 19.39 20.93
C TRP A 722 2.86 20.58 20.14
N HIS A 723 3.98 21.14 20.63
CA HIS A 723 4.75 22.26 20.04
C HIS A 723 3.87 23.37 19.42
N GLY A 724 3.10 24.05 20.26
CA GLY A 724 2.11 25.03 19.81
C GLY A 724 0.75 24.37 19.74
N ASN A 725 0.32 23.95 18.55
CA ASN A 725 -1.02 23.40 18.32
C ASN A 725 -1.07 22.24 17.30
N TYR A 726 0.03 21.51 17.09
CA TYR A 726 0.06 20.35 16.19
C TYR A 726 -0.45 19.07 16.89
N PRO A 727 -1.20 18.19 16.23
CA PRO A 727 -1.71 16.97 16.84
C PRO A 727 -0.62 15.89 16.95
N VAL A 728 -0.67 15.10 18.03
CA VAL A 728 0.18 13.93 18.22
C VAL A 728 -0.49 12.71 17.58
N ALA A 729 0.25 12.03 16.69
CA ALA A 729 -0.20 10.81 16.03
C ALA A 729 0.99 9.87 15.75
N ASP A 730 0.70 8.59 15.53
CA ASP A 730 1.71 7.62 15.12
C ASP A 730 2.22 7.92 13.69
N LYS A 731 3.53 7.84 13.50
CA LYS A 731 4.17 8.22 12.22
C LYS A 731 3.91 7.26 11.06
N VAL A 732 3.47 6.04 11.34
CA VAL A 732 3.16 5.01 10.33
C VAL A 732 1.66 4.97 10.09
N THR A 733 0.87 4.92 11.15
CA THR A 733 -0.58 4.74 11.04
C THR A 733 -1.34 6.06 10.90
N TYR A 734 -0.74 7.19 11.27
CA TYR A 734 -1.38 8.51 11.33
C TYR A 734 -2.55 8.58 12.33
N GLN A 735 -2.69 7.56 13.20
CA GLN A 735 -3.73 7.47 14.20
C GLN A 735 -3.35 8.32 15.42
N THR A 736 -4.29 9.12 15.91
CA THR A 736 -4.15 9.83 17.18
C THR A 736 -4.42 8.89 18.37
N ARG A 737 -4.36 9.40 19.60
CA ARG A 737 -4.79 8.65 20.79
C ARG A 737 -6.30 8.36 20.79
N VAL A 738 -7.11 9.16 20.09
CA VAL A 738 -8.51 8.87 19.83
C VAL A 738 -8.58 7.93 18.63
N LYS A 739 -8.94 6.66 18.88
CA LYS A 739 -8.71 5.56 17.93
C LYS A 739 -9.35 5.76 16.55
N ASP A 740 -10.48 6.43 16.46
CA ASP A 740 -11.18 6.67 15.19
C ASP A 740 -10.77 7.99 14.50
N ILE A 741 -9.85 8.77 15.10
CA ILE A 741 -9.33 10.01 14.53
C ILE A 741 -7.90 9.81 14.02
N PHE A 742 -7.72 10.12 12.74
CA PHE A 742 -6.46 10.13 12.01
C PHE A 742 -6.18 11.56 11.54
N VAL A 743 -4.91 11.94 11.43
CA VAL A 743 -4.49 13.30 11.02
C VAL A 743 -3.46 13.20 9.91
N GLY A 744 -3.43 14.13 8.95
CA GLY A 744 -2.38 14.12 7.93
C GLY A 744 -2.37 15.35 7.02
N GLY A 745 -1.31 15.49 6.23
CA GLY A 745 -0.99 16.73 5.52
C GLY A 745 -0.42 17.80 6.46
N ASP A 746 -0.59 19.08 6.11
CA ASP A 746 0.09 20.18 6.82
C ASP A 746 -0.34 20.32 8.28
N VAL A 747 -1.56 19.90 8.64
CA VAL A 747 -2.03 19.91 10.04
C VAL A 747 -1.18 18.99 10.93
N TYR A 748 -0.58 17.94 10.35
CA TYR A 748 0.28 17.00 11.07
C TYR A 748 1.76 17.33 10.86
N SER A 749 2.19 17.56 9.62
CA SER A 749 3.61 17.67 9.30
C SER A 749 4.18 19.09 9.34
N GLY A 750 3.33 20.10 9.55
CA GLY A 750 3.62 21.49 9.22
C GLY A 750 3.49 21.74 7.72
N PRO A 751 3.50 23.02 7.27
CA PRO A 751 3.39 23.36 5.86
C PRO A 751 4.48 22.70 5.01
N LYS A 752 4.08 21.87 4.04
CA LYS A 752 4.96 21.21 3.06
C LYS A 752 4.39 21.34 1.64
N PHE A 753 4.94 20.59 0.68
CA PHE A 753 4.44 20.60 -0.70
C PHE A 753 3.25 19.66 -0.87
N ALA A 754 2.41 19.92 -1.88
CA ALA A 754 1.22 19.10 -2.16
C ALA A 754 1.52 17.60 -2.29
N ILE A 755 2.69 17.23 -2.84
CA ILE A 755 3.12 15.83 -2.97
C ILE A 755 3.36 15.14 -1.62
N ASP A 756 3.81 15.88 -0.59
CA ASP A 756 3.98 15.35 0.76
C ASP A 756 2.59 15.10 1.40
N ALA A 757 1.63 16.01 1.18
CA ALA A 757 0.26 15.86 1.65
C ALA A 757 -0.48 14.69 0.97
N ILE A 758 -0.23 14.47 -0.33
CA ILE A 758 -0.75 13.32 -1.09
C ILE A 758 -0.20 12.01 -0.53
N ALA A 759 1.10 11.94 -0.24
CA ALA A 759 1.68 10.75 0.39
C ALA A 759 1.03 10.45 1.77
N ALA A 760 0.84 11.48 2.59
CA ALA A 760 0.16 11.33 3.89
C ALA A 760 -1.31 10.90 3.76
N GLY A 761 -2.02 11.39 2.74
CA GLY A 761 -3.40 10.99 2.44
C GLY A 761 -3.52 9.51 2.10
N LYS A 762 -2.59 8.99 1.28
CA LYS A 762 -2.48 7.55 0.95
C LYS A 762 -2.29 6.70 2.21
N GLU A 763 -1.33 7.07 3.05
CA GLU A 763 -1.05 6.31 4.27
C GLU A 763 -2.23 6.34 5.25
N GLY A 764 -2.91 7.49 5.37
CA GLY A 764 -4.15 7.63 6.13
C GLY A 764 -5.27 6.71 5.63
N ALA A 765 -5.47 6.62 4.31
CA ALA A 765 -6.46 5.72 3.71
C ALA A 765 -6.18 4.24 4.00
N ILE A 766 -4.91 3.81 3.93
CA ILE A 766 -4.51 2.43 4.28
C ILE A 766 -4.83 2.14 5.74
N SER A 767 -4.52 3.07 6.64
CA SER A 767 -4.78 2.91 8.08
C SER A 767 -6.27 2.89 8.39
N ILE A 768 -7.06 3.76 7.76
CA ILE A 768 -8.52 3.79 7.95
C ILE A 768 -9.15 2.50 7.45
N HIS A 769 -8.80 2.02 6.26
CA HIS A 769 -9.27 0.73 5.76
C HIS A 769 -8.97 -0.39 6.76
N ARG A 770 -7.77 -0.42 7.35
CA ARG A 770 -7.42 -1.42 8.36
C ARG A 770 -8.16 -1.21 9.69
N PHE A 771 -8.42 0.02 10.08
CA PHE A 771 -9.07 0.35 11.34
C PHE A 771 -10.56 -0.01 11.35
N VAL A 772 -11.29 0.35 10.28
CA VAL A 772 -12.75 0.16 10.24
C VAL A 772 -13.14 -1.31 10.04
N GLN A 773 -12.18 -2.16 9.65
CA GLN A 773 -12.38 -3.60 9.51
C GLN A 773 -12.08 -4.31 10.84
N PRO A 774 -13.04 -5.05 11.42
CA PRO A 774 -12.86 -5.68 12.74
C PRO A 774 -11.60 -6.55 12.83
N HIS A 775 -10.94 -6.47 13.99
CA HIS A 775 -9.79 -7.31 14.36
C HIS A 775 -8.61 -7.28 13.37
N SER A 776 -8.45 -6.18 12.64
CA SER A 776 -7.37 -6.02 11.68
C SER A 776 -6.22 -5.23 12.28
N SER A 777 -4.99 -5.66 11.98
CA SER A 777 -3.79 -4.96 12.42
C SER A 777 -3.50 -3.75 11.55
N LEU A 778 -3.15 -2.62 12.17
CA LEU A 778 -2.74 -1.40 11.46
C LEU A 778 -1.34 -1.51 10.84
N THR A 779 -0.49 -2.39 11.37
CA THR A 779 0.96 -2.41 11.09
C THR A 779 1.46 -3.71 10.48
N ILE A 780 0.93 -4.87 10.91
CA ILE A 780 1.41 -6.17 10.45
C ILE A 780 1.19 -6.34 8.94
N GLY A 781 2.25 -6.71 8.21
CA GLY A 781 2.19 -6.93 6.76
C GLY A 781 1.85 -5.68 5.96
N ARG A 782 2.10 -4.50 6.52
CA ARG A 782 2.02 -3.22 5.79
C ARG A 782 3.29 -3.08 4.94
N ASP A 783 3.12 -2.59 3.71
CA ASP A 783 4.26 -2.26 2.84
C ASP A 783 5.07 -1.13 3.51
N PRO A 784 6.37 -1.32 3.77
CA PRO A 784 7.19 -0.31 4.44
C PRO A 784 7.55 0.87 3.52
N HIS A 785 7.33 0.76 2.21
CA HIS A 785 7.75 1.74 1.20
C HIS A 785 9.22 2.11 1.34
N TYR A 786 10.06 1.08 1.53
CA TYR A 786 11.50 1.24 1.74
C TYR A 786 12.22 1.43 0.40
N TYR A 787 12.64 2.67 0.13
CA TYR A 787 13.36 3.04 -1.08
C TYR A 787 14.69 3.69 -0.74
N VAL A 788 15.77 3.10 -1.27
CA VAL A 788 17.15 3.57 -1.10
C VAL A 788 17.67 4.03 -2.45
N GLU A 789 18.32 5.19 -2.45
CA GLU A 789 19.03 5.71 -3.62
C GLU A 789 20.37 4.98 -3.79
N PHE A 790 20.73 4.61 -5.03
CA PHE A 790 22.05 4.03 -5.28
C PHE A 790 23.15 5.10 -5.21
N ASP A 791 24.40 4.65 -5.06
CA ASP A 791 25.57 5.52 -5.09
C ASP A 791 25.86 6.05 -6.50
N LYS A 792 25.56 7.34 -6.73
CA LYS A 792 25.84 8.02 -8.02
C LYS A 792 27.34 8.15 -8.29
N GLU A 793 28.18 7.99 -7.28
CA GLU A 793 29.63 7.94 -7.43
C GLU A 793 30.14 6.52 -7.73
N ASP A 794 29.30 5.52 -7.94
CA ASP A 794 29.71 4.20 -8.43
C ASP A 794 28.86 3.76 -9.62
N ILE A 795 28.75 4.64 -10.63
CA ILE A 795 28.09 4.32 -11.90
C ILE A 795 29.00 4.58 -13.11
N LEU A 796 28.75 3.83 -14.17
CA LEU A 796 29.30 4.06 -15.52
C LEU A 796 28.16 4.34 -16.51
N VAL A 797 28.27 5.43 -17.26
CA VAL A 797 27.35 5.79 -18.36
C VAL A 797 28.17 5.92 -19.64
N GLU A 798 28.23 4.87 -20.45
CA GLU A 798 29.08 4.83 -21.65
C GLU A 798 28.53 5.67 -22.81
N SER A 799 27.21 5.64 -23.00
CA SER A 799 26.51 6.33 -24.09
C SER A 799 25.14 6.80 -23.62
N TYR A 800 24.77 8.02 -24.01
CA TYR A 800 23.49 8.63 -23.69
C TYR A 800 23.09 9.67 -24.75
N ASP A 801 21.82 10.05 -24.76
CA ASP A 801 21.28 11.05 -25.67
C ASP A 801 21.72 12.47 -25.27
N ASN A 802 22.38 13.20 -26.17
CA ASN A 802 22.95 14.54 -25.93
C ASN A 802 22.00 15.70 -26.28
N SER A 803 20.71 15.44 -26.47
CA SER A 803 19.73 16.50 -26.70
C SER A 803 19.63 17.42 -25.50
N LYS A 804 19.46 18.72 -25.77
CA LYS A 804 19.24 19.73 -24.74
C LYS A 804 17.92 19.48 -24.00
N ARG A 805 17.86 19.89 -22.73
CA ARG A 805 16.62 19.88 -21.94
C ARG A 805 15.55 20.70 -22.65
N GLN A 806 14.39 20.09 -22.89
CA GLN A 806 13.24 20.75 -23.49
C GLN A 806 12.56 21.66 -22.47
N ARG A 807 12.05 22.80 -22.94
CA ARG A 807 11.36 23.80 -22.13
C ARG A 807 10.08 24.20 -22.84
N PRO A 808 8.94 24.32 -22.14
CA PRO A 808 7.70 24.74 -22.78
C PRO A 808 7.81 26.19 -23.24
N ALA A 809 7.12 26.52 -24.34
CA ALA A 809 6.92 27.90 -24.73
C ALA A 809 6.03 28.61 -23.70
N ARG A 810 6.03 29.95 -23.69
CA ARG A 810 5.02 30.75 -22.97
C ARG A 810 3.86 31.06 -23.92
N LYS A 811 2.64 31.10 -23.39
CA LYS A 811 1.48 31.57 -24.15
C LYS A 811 1.64 33.06 -24.48
N GLU A 812 1.37 33.45 -25.73
CA GLU A 812 1.42 34.85 -26.16
C GLU A 812 0.13 35.60 -25.75
N GLY A 813 0.22 36.93 -25.68
CA GLY A 813 -0.95 37.80 -25.44
C GLY A 813 -1.46 37.87 -24.00
N ILE A 814 -0.77 37.25 -23.04
CA ILE A 814 -1.08 37.34 -21.61
C ILE A 814 -0.22 38.43 -20.96
N GLY A 815 -0.86 39.52 -20.53
CA GLY A 815 -0.21 40.63 -19.83
C GLY A 815 0.28 40.25 -18.44
N THR A 816 1.26 41.00 -17.92
CA THR A 816 1.81 40.83 -16.56
C THR A 816 0.81 41.18 -15.46
N ASP A 817 -0.22 41.94 -15.79
CA ASP A 817 -1.36 42.32 -14.95
C ASP A 817 -2.49 41.27 -14.96
N SER A 818 -2.37 40.22 -15.77
CA SER A 818 -3.38 39.17 -15.86
C SER A 818 -3.23 38.10 -14.77
N PHE A 819 -4.37 37.63 -14.26
CA PHE A 819 -4.46 36.43 -13.41
C PHE A 819 -4.50 35.12 -14.23
N ARG A 820 -4.46 35.19 -15.57
CA ARG A 820 -4.37 34.01 -16.42
C ARG A 820 -2.92 33.52 -16.52
N SER A 821 -2.73 32.20 -16.60
CA SER A 821 -1.37 31.64 -16.64
C SER A 821 -0.76 31.74 -18.04
N ALA A 822 0.44 32.31 -18.11
CA ALA A 822 1.29 32.28 -19.32
C ALA A 822 2.02 30.94 -19.52
N ALA A 823 1.91 30.01 -18.56
CA ALA A 823 2.55 28.71 -18.66
C ALA A 823 1.89 27.86 -19.77
N SER A 824 2.72 27.25 -20.61
CA SER A 824 2.28 26.19 -21.53
C SER A 824 2.72 24.82 -21.02
N VAL A 825 2.45 23.80 -21.83
CA VAL A 825 3.02 22.45 -21.71
C VAL A 825 3.96 22.17 -22.88
N LEU A 826 4.78 21.13 -22.73
CA LEU A 826 5.60 20.64 -23.84
C LEU A 826 4.71 20.15 -24.99
N THR A 827 5.20 20.27 -26.22
CA THR A 827 4.57 19.60 -27.37
C THR A 827 4.91 18.11 -27.36
N GLU A 828 4.15 17.30 -28.11
CA GLU A 828 4.45 15.87 -28.25
C GLU A 828 5.87 15.60 -28.83
N GLU A 829 6.33 16.44 -29.76
CA GLU A 829 7.70 16.38 -30.29
C GLU A 829 8.74 16.66 -29.19
N GLN A 830 8.51 17.67 -28.35
CA GLN A 830 9.37 17.95 -27.21
C GLN A 830 9.34 16.80 -26.19
N ILE A 831 8.18 16.19 -25.94
CA ILE A 831 8.06 15.02 -25.06
C ILE A 831 8.89 13.86 -25.59
N LYS A 832 8.82 13.58 -26.89
CA LYS A 832 9.63 12.52 -27.51
C LYS A 832 11.13 12.76 -27.33
N THR A 833 11.59 14.00 -27.54
CA THR A 833 13.00 14.36 -27.32
C THR A 833 13.39 14.26 -25.84
N GLU A 834 12.58 14.82 -24.94
CA GLU A 834 12.90 14.90 -23.51
C GLU A 834 12.89 13.53 -22.84
N THR A 835 11.95 12.66 -23.20
CA THR A 835 11.85 11.31 -22.63
C THR A 835 13.03 10.42 -23.01
N ASN A 836 13.66 10.63 -24.18
CA ASN A 836 14.88 9.93 -24.60
C ASN A 836 16.12 10.30 -23.78
N ARG A 837 16.10 11.41 -23.02
CA ARG A 837 17.22 11.82 -22.16
C ARG A 837 17.36 10.98 -20.89
N CYS A 838 16.32 10.22 -20.53
CA CYS A 838 16.30 9.38 -19.34
C CYS A 838 17.30 8.22 -19.43
N LEU A 839 18.16 8.08 -18.42
CA LEU A 839 19.23 7.06 -18.37
C LEU A 839 18.73 5.66 -17.98
N GLY A 840 17.48 5.51 -17.51
CA GLY A 840 16.95 4.22 -17.08
C GLY A 840 17.70 3.62 -15.88
N CYS A 841 17.81 4.38 -14.79
CA CYS A 841 18.79 4.10 -13.73
C CYS A 841 18.53 2.81 -12.91
N GLY A 842 17.27 2.44 -12.69
CA GLY A 842 16.89 1.26 -11.91
C GLY A 842 16.32 0.11 -12.75
N ALA A 843 16.40 -1.11 -12.19
CA ALA A 843 15.73 -2.31 -12.69
C ALA A 843 15.13 -3.13 -11.53
N THR A 844 14.23 -4.05 -11.86
CA THR A 844 13.75 -5.07 -10.92
C THR A 844 14.73 -6.24 -10.88
N ILE A 845 14.97 -6.79 -9.69
CA ILE A 845 15.80 -7.95 -9.43
C ILE A 845 14.93 -9.07 -8.86
N VAL A 846 15.22 -10.32 -9.23
CA VAL A 846 14.51 -11.49 -8.70
C VAL A 846 15.50 -12.38 -7.93
N ASP A 847 15.16 -12.69 -6.69
CA ASP A 847 15.75 -13.79 -5.94
C ASP A 847 15.02 -15.10 -6.26
N GLU A 848 15.61 -15.87 -7.17
CA GLU A 848 15.14 -17.20 -7.57
C GLU A 848 15.04 -18.19 -6.38
N ASN A 849 15.79 -17.99 -5.29
CA ASN A 849 15.72 -18.84 -4.10
C ASN A 849 14.51 -18.52 -3.23
N GLN A 850 13.91 -17.34 -3.35
CA GLN A 850 12.65 -17.01 -2.66
C GLN A 850 11.42 -17.15 -3.57
N CYS A 851 11.58 -17.03 -4.88
CA CYS A 851 10.46 -17.04 -5.82
C CYS A 851 9.59 -18.30 -5.66
N ILE A 852 8.27 -18.14 -5.65
CA ILE A 852 7.32 -19.27 -5.56
C ILE A 852 6.62 -19.58 -6.89
N GLY A 853 6.94 -18.82 -7.95
CA GLY A 853 6.41 -19.07 -9.29
C GLY A 853 4.91 -18.79 -9.47
N CYS A 854 4.36 -17.81 -8.76
CA CYS A 854 2.93 -17.49 -8.83
C CYS A 854 2.51 -16.66 -10.06
N GLY A 855 3.43 -15.95 -10.71
CA GLY A 855 3.12 -15.13 -11.89
C GLY A 855 2.46 -13.78 -11.61
N ILE A 856 2.12 -13.44 -10.37
CA ILE A 856 1.52 -12.12 -10.05
C ILE A 856 2.44 -10.96 -10.48
N CYS A 857 3.75 -11.11 -10.34
CA CYS A 857 4.70 -10.08 -10.78
C CYS A 857 4.66 -9.82 -12.29
N THR A 858 4.37 -10.84 -13.11
CA THR A 858 4.28 -10.72 -14.57
C THR A 858 2.98 -10.03 -14.98
N THR A 859 1.86 -10.33 -14.31
CA THR A 859 0.58 -9.69 -14.61
C THR A 859 0.53 -8.20 -14.26
N LYS A 860 1.43 -7.72 -13.39
CA LYS A 860 1.58 -6.29 -13.09
C LYS A 860 2.59 -5.56 -13.99
N CYS A 861 3.28 -6.27 -14.89
CA CYS A 861 4.27 -5.69 -15.76
C CYS A 861 3.66 -5.23 -17.10
N GLU A 862 3.56 -3.91 -17.30
CA GLU A 862 3.06 -3.30 -18.55
C GLU A 862 4.15 -3.11 -19.63
N PHE A 863 5.36 -3.61 -19.35
CA PHE A 863 6.58 -3.40 -20.15
C PHE A 863 7.16 -4.69 -20.70
N ASP A 864 6.48 -5.83 -20.48
CA ASP A 864 6.93 -7.14 -20.95
C ASP A 864 8.34 -7.50 -20.46
N ALA A 865 8.70 -7.02 -19.26
CA ALA A 865 10.07 -7.07 -18.74
C ALA A 865 10.31 -8.22 -17.74
N ILE A 866 9.27 -8.95 -17.35
CA ILE A 866 9.39 -10.05 -16.38
C ILE A 866 8.47 -11.20 -16.79
N HIS A 867 9.03 -12.40 -16.86
CA HIS A 867 8.39 -13.59 -17.39
C HIS A 867 8.62 -14.79 -16.47
N LEU A 868 7.71 -15.75 -16.52
CA LEU A 868 7.90 -17.04 -15.86
C LEU A 868 8.57 -18.01 -16.81
N HIS A 869 9.57 -18.75 -16.32
CA HIS A 869 10.19 -19.87 -17.01
C HIS A 869 10.04 -21.14 -16.18
N ARG A 870 9.77 -22.27 -16.85
CA ARG A 870 9.55 -23.58 -16.21
C ARG A 870 10.86 -24.26 -15.78
N ASP A 871 11.63 -23.59 -14.93
CA ASP A 871 12.99 -24.02 -14.56
C ASP A 871 13.03 -25.23 -13.61
N LEU A 872 11.93 -25.49 -12.91
CA LEU A 872 11.85 -26.49 -11.84
C LEU A 872 10.73 -27.50 -12.11
N PRO A 873 10.76 -28.24 -13.23
CA PRO A 873 9.69 -29.13 -13.66
C PRO A 873 9.33 -30.22 -12.64
N GLU A 874 10.26 -30.59 -11.76
CA GLU A 874 10.03 -31.53 -10.66
C GLU A 874 9.07 -31.00 -9.59
N CYS A 875 8.84 -29.68 -9.52
CA CYS A 875 7.90 -29.09 -8.56
C CYS A 875 6.45 -29.42 -8.88
N SER A 876 6.10 -29.82 -10.10
CA SER A 876 4.73 -30.24 -10.45
C SER A 876 4.39 -31.65 -9.96
N VAL A 877 5.37 -32.38 -9.40
CA VAL A 877 5.18 -33.77 -8.97
C VAL A 877 4.42 -33.81 -7.65
N MET A 878 3.14 -34.14 -7.74
CA MET A 878 2.25 -34.25 -6.59
C MET A 878 2.29 -35.65 -5.96
N ARG A 879 2.27 -35.71 -4.62
CA ARG A 879 2.41 -36.97 -3.87
C ARG A 879 1.33 -37.11 -2.81
N LYS A 880 0.86 -38.33 -2.60
CA LYS A 880 -0.08 -38.64 -1.53
C LYS A 880 0.55 -38.39 -0.16
N SER A 881 -0.18 -37.76 0.76
CA SER A 881 0.33 -37.47 2.12
C SER A 881 0.68 -38.74 2.89
N GLU A 882 0.11 -39.90 2.55
CA GLU A 882 0.45 -41.19 3.16
C GLU A 882 1.90 -41.59 2.87
N ASP A 883 2.44 -41.17 1.71
CA ASP A 883 3.80 -41.49 1.27
C ASP A 883 4.83 -40.41 1.62
N LYS A 884 4.42 -39.28 2.22
CA LYS A 884 5.28 -38.09 2.40
C LYS A 884 6.62 -38.38 3.07
N LEU A 885 6.63 -39.18 4.14
CA LEU A 885 7.84 -39.48 4.90
C LEU A 885 8.89 -40.23 4.07
N LYS A 886 8.47 -41.06 3.11
CA LYS A 886 9.36 -41.77 2.20
C LYS A 886 10.21 -40.78 1.39
N TYR A 887 9.59 -39.73 0.88
CA TYR A 887 10.25 -38.74 0.03
C TYR A 887 11.00 -37.68 0.85
N VAL A 888 10.43 -37.22 1.96
CA VAL A 888 11.04 -36.21 2.85
C VAL A 888 12.31 -36.76 3.50
N LEU A 889 12.27 -37.96 4.08
CA LEU A 889 13.43 -38.52 4.77
C LEU A 889 14.55 -38.87 3.79
N SER A 890 14.21 -39.39 2.60
CA SER A 890 15.21 -39.70 1.58
C SER A 890 15.87 -38.44 1.01
N TYR A 891 15.11 -37.37 0.79
CA TYR A 891 15.65 -36.09 0.36
C TYR A 891 16.48 -35.41 1.46
N GLY A 892 16.01 -35.40 2.71
CA GLY A 892 16.75 -34.87 3.86
C GLY A 892 18.09 -35.59 4.08
N ALA A 893 18.14 -36.91 3.91
CA ALA A 893 19.39 -37.67 3.97
C ALA A 893 20.36 -37.25 2.85
N LYS A 894 19.87 -37.08 1.60
CA LYS A 894 20.68 -36.59 0.48
C LYS A 894 21.22 -35.18 0.72
N GLN A 895 20.40 -34.27 1.25
CA GLN A 895 20.83 -32.92 1.60
C GLN A 895 21.90 -32.93 2.71
N ALA A 896 21.70 -33.71 3.78
CA ALA A 896 22.67 -33.80 4.86
C ALA A 896 24.05 -34.31 4.38
N ILE A 897 24.05 -35.29 3.46
CA ILE A 897 25.25 -35.76 2.78
C ILE A 897 25.87 -34.62 1.96
N LYS A 898 25.10 -33.95 1.10
CA LYS A 898 25.56 -32.83 0.25
C LYS A 898 26.24 -31.73 1.09
N ILE A 899 25.61 -31.28 2.17
CA ILE A 899 26.11 -30.23 3.06
C ILE A 899 27.41 -30.66 3.77
N LYS A 900 27.53 -31.94 4.14
CA LYS A 900 28.73 -32.45 4.80
C LYS A 900 29.94 -32.48 3.85
N PHE A 901 29.72 -32.80 2.58
CA PHE A 901 30.78 -32.89 1.58
C PHE A 901 31.10 -31.56 0.89
N SER A 902 30.15 -30.63 0.76
CA SER A 902 30.41 -29.30 0.18
C SER A 902 31.37 -28.42 1.00
N LYS A 903 31.55 -28.73 2.29
CA LYS A 903 32.55 -28.07 3.15
C LYS A 903 34.00 -28.49 2.90
N LYS A 904 34.26 -29.49 2.06
CA LYS A 904 35.64 -29.94 1.76
C LYS A 904 36.27 -29.23 0.56
N ASP A 905 35.47 -28.54 -0.25
CA ASP A 905 35.91 -27.90 -1.50
C ASP A 905 35.93 -26.35 -1.42
N LYS A 906 35.97 -25.78 -0.20
CA LYS A 906 36.17 -24.34 0.04
C LYS A 906 37.45 -24.09 0.81
#